data_AF-A0A358UZL0-F1
#
_entry.id   AF-A0A358UZL0-F1
#
_cell.length_a   1.000
_cell.length_b   1.000
_cell.length_c   1.000
_cell.angle_alpha   90.00
_cell.angle_beta   90.00
_cell.angle_gamma   90.00
#
_symmetry.space_group_name_H-M   'P 1'
#
loop_
_entity.id
_entity.type
_entity.pdbx_description
1 polymer ?
#
loop_
_entity_poly.entity_id
_entity_poly.type
_entity_poly.pdbx_seq_one_letter_code
_entity_poly.pdbx_strand_id
1 'polypeptide(L)'
;MSSHNYYIFYEGKIAGPYPSEQILQWNLAADTQVCIEGTEEWLLLSQAPELLAQPDSGSSLPSPYVKQDSTSNRKSIFIIHGRGNTLDNAFRLLIQLVRTKIRFYQGGIFADSENSNFVRFLLYDTHSNPYTLLFDRIIVGKIALCPFYPPPENWIPDSTWTKLSEFKVTDKLETYAVPQGIAGEGKRKWCDEFFQAIWQDASKMLGQVITSQPALSETLEGIRSRLMPPDGGMYLEKEYKIAIQNYFSERGLNPEPFQELLLEFQRLNDAGGDLDTIASNALYGAWFMQWFEKQNVVPPRYGKDFEFDFVNYHQSFLHLARHKNADIYLPDFPMEAIPDLEDASRALREVGSRFVRIDDHHPLDSKQIELLERLKSEGLAGEYMMSGPIKGEGEQAEEERTCGSDLVHRAMLEGTEFDAPGLDELRRLAHQQDLHLIKDPDDREHPDYLAVDLSKLIGSKYSRIDMTQQLMFVRSYVSIREIMNTTGWRQIVDEYEVELERTCPKLEENLALIEYLVPEDIEEYRGSMGAASMLGSIVKKITFGKVDLELKAIQSKLPSRTHKILITLAPFQSRKEHRINVASAINYLKRYYSFDYFFFAWGSSLLTTRRFKDEDTTINLSEFMPIMGGPGDGGHASAATCKPPSNAAWPAHRFSKLNRHNFLDYANYIAGRIKEGLKHEIVSVRSITIKDRDIIGYSSNKRR
;
A
#
# COMPACT_ATOMS: atom_id res chain seq x y z
N MET A 1 10.58 -37.33 -8.79
CA MET A 1 11.15 -36.29 -9.66
C MET A 1 10.49 -36.40 -11.02
N SER A 2 9.89 -35.33 -11.53
CA SER A 2 9.35 -35.30 -12.89
C SER A 2 10.53 -35.29 -13.88
N SER A 3 10.62 -36.29 -14.76
CA SER A 3 11.64 -36.38 -15.80
C SER A 3 11.28 -35.44 -16.95
N HIS A 4 11.65 -34.17 -16.83
CA HIS A 4 11.58 -33.24 -17.96
C HIS A 4 12.69 -33.57 -18.96
N ASN A 5 12.40 -33.42 -20.26
CA ASN A 5 13.45 -33.34 -21.27
C ASN A 5 13.81 -31.86 -21.50
N TYR A 6 15.01 -31.59 -21.98
CA TYR A 6 15.49 -30.24 -22.24
C TYR A 6 16.19 -30.15 -23.60
N TYR A 7 16.03 -29.02 -24.26
CA TYR A 7 16.90 -28.57 -25.34
C TYR A 7 18.12 -27.87 -24.74
N ILE A 8 19.29 -28.02 -25.37
CA ILE A 8 20.52 -27.31 -25.00
C ILE A 8 20.97 -26.44 -26.17
N PHE A 9 21.54 -25.27 -25.87
CA PHE A 9 22.20 -24.42 -26.85
C PHE A 9 23.71 -24.61 -26.72
N TYR A 10 24.30 -25.34 -27.66
CA TYR A 10 25.71 -25.71 -27.63
C TYR A 10 26.33 -25.51 -29.02
N GLU A 11 27.50 -24.84 -29.07
CA GLU A 11 28.22 -24.52 -30.30
C GLU A 11 27.35 -23.85 -31.40
N GLY A 12 26.46 -22.94 -30.98
CA GLY A 12 25.61 -22.17 -31.88
C GLY A 12 24.44 -22.96 -32.50
N LYS A 13 24.13 -24.15 -31.98
CA LYS A 13 22.99 -24.96 -32.40
C LYS A 13 22.13 -25.36 -31.22
N ILE A 14 20.82 -25.48 -31.47
CA ILE A 14 19.88 -26.10 -30.54
C ILE A 14 19.93 -27.61 -30.76
N ALA A 15 20.19 -28.37 -29.70
CA ALA A 15 20.19 -29.83 -29.71
C ALA A 15 19.22 -30.35 -28.64
N GLY A 16 18.46 -31.41 -28.93
CA GLY A 16 17.49 -32.01 -28.01
C GLY A 16 16.16 -32.37 -28.66
N PRO A 17 15.14 -32.73 -27.87
CA PRO A 17 15.15 -32.72 -26.41
C PRO A 17 15.89 -33.95 -25.83
N TYR A 18 16.58 -33.76 -24.70
CA TYR A 18 17.32 -34.80 -23.98
C TYR A 18 16.81 -34.96 -22.55
N PRO A 19 16.77 -36.18 -21.99
CA PRO A 19 16.44 -36.39 -20.58
C PRO A 19 17.42 -35.66 -19.66
N SER A 20 16.96 -35.18 -18.50
CA SER A 20 17.82 -34.54 -17.48
C SER A 20 19.04 -35.39 -17.09
N GLU A 21 18.87 -36.71 -17.00
CA GLU A 21 19.93 -37.68 -16.72
C GLU A 21 21.06 -37.66 -17.77
N GLN A 22 20.70 -37.49 -19.05
CA GLN A 22 21.66 -37.43 -20.15
C GLN A 22 22.45 -36.11 -20.12
N ILE A 23 21.79 -35.01 -19.79
CA ILE A 23 22.42 -33.68 -19.67
C ILE A 23 23.40 -33.65 -18.51
N LEU A 24 23.04 -34.26 -17.37
CA LEU A 24 23.92 -34.41 -16.21
C LEU A 24 25.22 -35.17 -16.55
N GLN A 25 25.14 -36.19 -17.41
CA GLN A 25 26.31 -36.97 -17.83
C GLN A 25 27.27 -36.20 -18.74
N TRP A 26 26.80 -35.15 -19.41
CA TRP A 26 27.63 -34.35 -20.31
C TRP A 26 28.52 -33.32 -19.62
N ASN A 27 28.32 -33.10 -18.32
CA ASN A 27 29.15 -32.20 -17.50
C ASN A 27 29.34 -30.82 -18.17
N LEU A 28 28.24 -30.28 -18.70
CA LEU A 28 28.20 -29.02 -19.43
C LEU A 28 28.58 -27.84 -18.52
N ALA A 29 29.13 -26.78 -19.12
CA ALA A 29 29.49 -25.58 -18.38
C ALA A 29 28.25 -24.89 -17.78
N ALA A 30 28.40 -24.24 -16.62
CA ALA A 30 27.30 -23.65 -15.85
C ALA A 30 26.57 -22.49 -16.58
N ASP A 31 27.20 -21.93 -17.61
CA ASP A 31 26.68 -20.90 -18.51
C ASP A 31 26.03 -21.47 -19.79
N THR A 32 25.98 -22.79 -19.95
CA THR A 32 25.27 -23.44 -21.05
C THR A 32 23.78 -23.14 -20.93
N GLN A 33 23.14 -22.68 -22.01
CA GLN A 33 21.71 -22.43 -21.99
C GLN A 33 20.92 -23.73 -22.21
N VAL A 34 19.90 -23.94 -21.39
CA VAL A 34 18.98 -25.08 -21.44
C VAL A 34 17.54 -24.58 -21.50
N CYS A 35 16.64 -25.31 -22.15
CA CYS A 35 15.23 -24.97 -22.28
C CYS A 35 14.39 -26.22 -22.07
N ILE A 36 13.44 -26.19 -21.14
CA ILE A 36 12.56 -27.34 -20.84
C ILE A 36 11.67 -27.61 -22.05
N GLU A 37 11.53 -28.87 -22.46
CA GLU A 37 10.64 -29.29 -23.55
C GLU A 37 9.21 -28.81 -23.29
N GLY A 38 8.61 -28.13 -24.27
CA GLY A 38 7.28 -27.52 -24.14
C GLY A 38 7.29 -26.10 -23.55
N THR A 39 8.45 -25.56 -23.22
CA THR A 39 8.64 -24.15 -22.82
C THR A 39 9.43 -23.37 -23.86
N GLU A 40 9.38 -22.04 -23.79
CA GLU A 40 10.21 -21.14 -24.63
C GLU A 40 11.33 -20.48 -23.80
N GLU A 41 11.54 -20.93 -22.56
CA GLU A 41 12.40 -20.28 -21.60
C GLU A 41 13.79 -20.90 -21.60
N TRP A 42 14.75 -20.14 -22.11
CA TRP A 42 16.17 -20.48 -22.03
C TRP A 42 16.75 -19.98 -20.71
N LEU A 43 17.19 -20.92 -19.88
CA LEU A 43 17.83 -20.68 -18.59
C LEU A 43 19.31 -21.06 -18.70
N LEU A 44 20.17 -20.45 -17.90
CA LEU A 44 21.53 -21.00 -17.72
C LEU A 44 21.43 -22.30 -16.94
N LEU A 45 22.32 -23.26 -17.20
CA LEU A 45 22.38 -24.54 -16.48
C LEU A 45 22.50 -24.32 -14.96
N SER A 46 23.24 -23.28 -14.53
CA SER A 46 23.34 -22.82 -13.13
C SER A 46 22.01 -22.42 -12.47
N GLN A 47 20.97 -22.16 -13.26
CA GLN A 47 19.63 -21.78 -12.82
C GLN A 47 18.64 -22.96 -12.82
N ALA A 48 19.06 -24.14 -13.31
CA ALA A 48 18.28 -25.37 -13.30
C ALA A 48 18.91 -26.37 -12.30
N PRO A 49 18.63 -26.23 -10.98
CA PRO A 49 19.31 -26.99 -9.93
C PRO A 49 19.16 -28.51 -10.06
N GLU A 50 18.11 -28.98 -10.72
CA GLU A 50 17.89 -30.40 -11.05
C GLU A 50 18.85 -30.95 -12.13
N LEU A 51 19.50 -30.07 -12.90
CA LEU A 51 20.50 -30.40 -13.92
C LEU A 51 21.93 -30.14 -13.46
N LEU A 52 22.14 -29.72 -12.22
CA LEU A 52 23.45 -29.61 -11.61
C LEU A 52 23.83 -30.94 -10.96
N ALA A 53 25.06 -31.40 -11.19
CA ALA A 53 25.58 -32.59 -10.52
C ALA A 53 25.42 -32.43 -9.00
N GLN A 54 24.74 -33.39 -8.36
CA GLN A 54 24.65 -33.44 -6.92
C GLN A 54 26.08 -33.43 -6.35
N PRO A 55 26.42 -32.53 -5.41
CA PRO A 55 27.77 -32.48 -4.88
C PRO A 55 28.16 -33.84 -4.32
N ASP A 56 29.30 -34.38 -4.77
CA ASP A 56 29.83 -35.65 -4.30
C ASP A 56 29.89 -35.64 -2.77
N SER A 57 29.17 -36.57 -2.15
CA SER A 57 29.10 -36.74 -0.68
C SER A 57 30.46 -37.02 0.00
N GLY A 58 31.53 -37.17 -0.79
CA GLY A 58 32.92 -37.37 -0.33
C GLY A 58 33.89 -36.20 -0.57
N SER A 59 33.46 -35.08 -1.16
CA SER A 59 34.32 -33.91 -1.36
C SER A 59 34.44 -33.09 -0.08
N SER A 60 35.60 -33.18 0.58
CA SER A 60 36.00 -32.33 1.71
C SER A 60 36.59 -30.98 1.29
N LEU A 61 36.39 -30.57 0.04
CA LEU A 61 36.64 -29.18 -0.34
C LEU A 61 35.58 -28.33 0.36
N PRO A 62 35.98 -27.27 1.07
CA PRO A 62 35.05 -26.39 1.74
C PRO A 62 34.06 -25.88 0.69
N SER A 63 32.78 -26.08 0.98
CA SER A 63 31.71 -25.35 0.34
C SER A 63 32.15 -23.88 0.17
N PRO A 64 31.95 -23.23 -0.99
CA PRO A 64 32.16 -21.79 -1.11
C PRO A 64 31.22 -20.99 -0.18
N TYR A 65 30.34 -21.66 0.57
CA TYR A 65 29.88 -21.17 1.86
C TYR A 65 31.06 -21.11 2.82
N VAL A 66 31.77 -19.98 2.71
CA VAL A 66 32.51 -19.33 3.78
C VAL A 66 31.93 -19.79 5.11
N LYS A 67 32.75 -20.46 5.93
CA LYS A 67 32.53 -20.48 7.37
C LYS A 67 32.36 -19.01 7.76
N GLN A 68 31.12 -18.56 7.88
CA GLN A 68 30.82 -17.26 8.44
C GLN A 68 31.45 -17.29 9.81
N ASP A 69 32.53 -16.52 9.98
CA ASP A 69 33.01 -16.17 11.30
C ASP A 69 31.78 -15.79 12.11
N SER A 70 31.65 -16.41 13.27
CA SER A 70 30.52 -16.34 14.19
C SER A 70 30.38 -14.96 14.86
N THR A 71 30.78 -13.91 14.15
CA THR A 71 30.68 -12.49 14.50
C THR A 71 30.14 -11.64 13.35
N SER A 72 29.66 -12.23 12.24
CA SER A 72 29.02 -11.42 11.18
C SER A 72 27.76 -10.76 11.73
N ASN A 73 27.76 -9.44 11.85
CA ASN A 73 26.61 -8.66 12.28
C ASN A 73 25.38 -9.08 11.46
N ARG A 74 24.31 -9.47 12.17
CA ARG A 74 23.02 -9.75 11.55
C ARG A 74 22.47 -8.47 10.95
N LYS A 75 21.89 -8.56 9.75
CA LYS A 75 21.22 -7.43 9.12
C LYS A 75 19.95 -7.09 9.90
N SER A 76 19.71 -5.82 10.19
CA SER A 76 18.46 -5.36 10.82
C SER A 76 17.41 -5.01 9.78
N ILE A 77 16.21 -5.58 9.90
CA ILE A 77 15.09 -5.30 8.99
C ILE A 77 14.02 -4.57 9.79
N PHE A 78 13.71 -3.35 9.39
CA PHE A 78 12.65 -2.54 10.00
C PHE A 78 11.40 -2.60 9.12
N ILE A 79 10.29 -3.08 9.68
CA ILE A 79 9.06 -3.27 8.92
C ILE A 79 8.22 -1.99 8.91
N ILE A 80 7.96 -1.50 7.71
CA ILE A 80 6.97 -0.44 7.46
C ILE A 80 5.66 -1.13 7.05
N HIS A 81 4.59 -0.89 7.79
CA HIS A 81 3.26 -1.30 7.38
C HIS A 81 2.87 -0.64 6.04
N GLY A 82 2.45 -1.46 5.06
CA GLY A 82 1.98 -1.04 3.75
C GLY A 82 2.72 -1.70 2.57
N ARG A 83 2.86 -0.95 1.48
CA ARG A 83 3.70 -1.25 0.32
C ARG A 83 4.60 -0.08 0.04
N GLY A 84 5.80 -0.39 -0.39
CA GLY A 84 6.69 0.56 -1.00
C GLY A 84 7.84 -0.13 -1.69
N ASN A 85 8.65 0.67 -2.36
CA ASN A 85 9.82 0.21 -3.08
C ASN A 85 10.96 1.20 -2.96
N THR A 86 12.19 0.69 -3.03
CA THR A 86 13.36 1.55 -3.26
C THR A 86 13.41 1.98 -4.73
N LEU A 87 14.19 3.01 -5.04
CA LEU A 87 14.52 3.32 -6.44
C LEU A 87 15.24 2.17 -7.15
N ASP A 88 16.05 1.37 -6.43
CA ASP A 88 16.63 0.14 -6.99
C ASP A 88 15.55 -0.88 -7.38
N ASN A 89 14.56 -1.12 -6.50
CA ASN A 89 13.43 -1.99 -6.81
C ASN A 89 12.64 -1.46 -8.01
N ALA A 90 12.38 -0.15 -8.07
CA ALA A 90 11.70 0.48 -9.21
C ALA A 90 12.49 0.28 -10.51
N PHE A 91 13.82 0.39 -10.48
CA PHE A 91 14.68 0.10 -11.63
C PHE A 91 14.59 -1.39 -12.02
N ARG A 92 14.64 -2.32 -11.06
CA ARG A 92 14.49 -3.75 -11.34
C ARG A 92 13.14 -4.06 -12.00
N LEU A 93 12.06 -3.45 -11.51
CA LEU A 93 10.73 -3.57 -12.10
C LEU A 93 10.68 -3.00 -13.52
N LEU A 94 11.41 -1.92 -13.79
CA LEU A 94 11.56 -1.39 -15.15
C LEU A 94 12.23 -2.40 -16.09
N ILE A 95 13.28 -3.09 -15.63
CA ILE A 95 13.95 -4.15 -16.39
C ILE A 95 13.00 -5.34 -16.62
N GLN A 96 12.28 -5.77 -15.59
CA GLN A 96 11.28 -6.84 -15.68
C GLN A 96 10.15 -6.48 -16.66
N LEU A 97 9.74 -5.21 -16.70
CA LEU A 97 8.76 -4.73 -17.65
C LEU A 97 9.23 -4.89 -19.12
N VAL A 98 10.51 -4.62 -19.40
CA VAL A 98 11.10 -4.90 -20.73
C VAL A 98 11.01 -6.39 -21.08
N ARG A 99 11.10 -7.27 -20.07
CA ARG A 99 10.97 -8.72 -20.22
C ARG A 99 9.53 -9.22 -20.13
N THR A 100 8.56 -8.34 -19.83
CA THR A 100 7.18 -8.77 -19.53
C THR A 100 6.55 -9.51 -20.70
N LYS A 101 5.86 -10.61 -20.38
CA LYS A 101 5.17 -11.46 -21.34
C LYS A 101 3.75 -10.90 -21.54
N ILE A 102 3.32 -10.80 -22.80
CA ILE A 102 1.96 -10.41 -23.18
C ILE A 102 1.43 -11.48 -24.12
N ARG A 103 0.20 -11.95 -23.89
CA ARG A 103 -0.45 -13.00 -24.68
C ARG A 103 -1.84 -12.57 -25.12
N PHE A 104 -2.22 -12.98 -26.34
CA PHE A 104 -3.60 -12.90 -26.81
C PHE A 104 -4.26 -14.27 -26.70
N TYR A 105 -5.40 -14.34 -26.03
CA TYR A 105 -6.12 -15.59 -25.81
C TYR A 105 -7.63 -15.34 -25.73
N GLN A 106 -8.40 -16.10 -26.52
CA GLN A 106 -9.87 -16.03 -26.55
C GLN A 106 -10.43 -14.60 -26.62
N GLY A 107 -9.82 -13.73 -27.45
CA GLY A 107 -10.25 -12.33 -27.61
C GLY A 107 -9.72 -11.36 -26.53
N GLY A 108 -9.05 -11.85 -25.49
CA GLY A 108 -8.45 -11.03 -24.44
C GLY A 108 -6.95 -10.86 -24.58
N ILE A 109 -6.44 -9.73 -24.08
CA ILE A 109 -5.00 -9.51 -23.86
C ILE A 109 -4.68 -9.76 -22.39
N PHE A 110 -3.65 -10.56 -22.14
CA PHE A 110 -3.17 -10.91 -20.81
C PHE A 110 -1.73 -10.46 -20.66
N ALA A 111 -1.40 -9.89 -19.50
CA ALA A 111 -0.03 -9.59 -19.10
C ALA A 111 0.31 -10.39 -17.84
N ASP A 112 1.59 -10.59 -17.61
CA ASP A 112 2.11 -11.13 -16.35
C ASP A 112 1.57 -10.34 -15.14
N SER A 113 0.99 -11.05 -14.17
CA SER A 113 0.39 -10.46 -12.98
C SER A 113 1.38 -9.62 -12.19
N GLU A 114 2.66 -10.01 -12.12
CA GLU A 114 3.71 -9.27 -11.41
C GLU A 114 3.92 -7.86 -11.97
N ASN A 115 3.75 -7.70 -13.29
CA ASN A 115 3.99 -6.45 -14.00
C ASN A 115 2.69 -5.73 -14.39
N SER A 116 1.53 -6.32 -14.08
CA SER A 116 0.23 -5.88 -14.61
C SER A 116 -0.13 -4.44 -14.20
N ASN A 117 0.26 -3.98 -13.01
CA ASN A 117 0.01 -2.61 -12.58
C ASN A 117 0.77 -1.59 -13.44
N PHE A 118 2.04 -1.88 -13.76
CA PHE A 118 2.88 -1.05 -14.63
C PHE A 118 2.40 -1.06 -16.08
N VAL A 119 2.08 -2.25 -16.61
CA VAL A 119 1.49 -2.38 -17.95
C VAL A 119 0.22 -1.55 -18.07
N ARG A 120 -0.66 -1.61 -17.06
CA ARG A 120 -1.87 -0.79 -17.05
C ARG A 120 -1.55 0.69 -16.96
N PHE A 121 -0.60 1.11 -16.13
CA PHE A 121 -0.18 2.52 -16.03
C PHE A 121 0.25 3.06 -17.39
N LEU A 122 1.10 2.33 -18.11
CA LEU A 122 1.56 2.73 -19.43
C LEU A 122 0.40 2.83 -20.44
N LEU A 123 -0.45 1.81 -20.47
CA LEU A 123 -1.53 1.73 -21.46
C LEU A 123 -2.70 2.68 -21.20
N TYR A 124 -3.05 2.92 -19.93
CA TYR A 124 -4.34 3.56 -19.61
C TYR A 124 -4.24 5.07 -19.46
N ASP A 125 -3.01 5.56 -19.32
CA ASP A 125 -2.69 6.96 -19.08
C ASP A 125 -1.89 7.55 -20.26
N THR A 126 -1.87 8.88 -20.33
CA THR A 126 -1.08 9.63 -21.32
C THR A 126 0.14 10.19 -20.61
N HIS A 127 1.31 10.03 -21.22
CA HIS A 127 2.58 10.36 -20.60
C HIS A 127 3.29 11.45 -21.39
N SER A 128 3.88 12.42 -20.69
CA SER A 128 4.73 13.45 -21.30
C SER A 128 6.23 13.15 -21.11
N ASN A 129 6.57 12.34 -20.11
CA ASN A 129 7.94 11.93 -19.88
C ASN A 129 8.43 11.03 -21.05
N PRO A 130 9.56 11.36 -21.69
CA PRO A 130 10.04 10.65 -22.87
C PRO A 130 10.42 9.19 -22.57
N TYR A 131 10.91 8.87 -21.37
CA TYR A 131 11.22 7.47 -21.02
C TYR A 131 9.93 6.69 -20.79
N THR A 132 8.95 7.26 -20.08
CA THR A 132 7.64 6.63 -19.92
C THR A 132 7.00 6.33 -21.29
N LEU A 133 7.09 7.27 -22.24
CA LEU A 133 6.65 7.07 -23.63
C LEU A 133 7.41 5.97 -24.39
N LEU A 134 8.71 5.81 -24.13
CA LEU A 134 9.51 4.72 -24.70
C LEU A 134 8.98 3.36 -24.24
N PHE A 135 8.76 3.18 -22.92
CA PHE A 135 8.24 1.92 -22.37
C PHE A 135 6.78 1.68 -22.78
N ASP A 136 5.97 2.72 -22.87
CA ASP A 136 4.61 2.66 -23.43
C ASP A 136 4.62 2.09 -24.86
N ARG A 137 5.49 2.62 -25.73
CA ARG A 137 5.68 2.10 -27.09
C ARG A 137 6.14 0.64 -27.10
N ILE A 138 7.05 0.24 -26.21
CA ILE A 138 7.48 -1.16 -26.10
C ILE A 138 6.28 -2.07 -25.80
N ILE A 139 5.43 -1.70 -24.84
CA ILE A 139 4.24 -2.49 -24.48
C ILE A 139 3.23 -2.52 -25.63
N VAL A 140 2.97 -1.40 -26.29
CA VAL A 140 2.08 -1.34 -27.47
C VAL A 140 2.60 -2.22 -28.61
N GLY A 141 3.89 -2.15 -28.91
CA GLY A 141 4.52 -3.00 -29.93
C GLY A 141 4.38 -4.48 -29.60
N LYS A 142 4.57 -4.86 -28.32
CA LYS A 142 4.35 -6.25 -27.86
C LYS A 142 2.90 -6.69 -28.04
N ILE A 143 1.92 -5.87 -27.67
CA ILE A 143 0.49 -6.17 -27.88
C ILE A 143 0.18 -6.36 -29.37
N ALA A 144 0.74 -5.49 -30.23
CA ALA A 144 0.57 -5.60 -31.68
C ALA A 144 1.20 -6.88 -32.25
N LEU A 145 2.29 -7.36 -31.66
CA LEU A 145 2.95 -8.61 -32.02
C LEU A 145 2.24 -9.88 -31.51
N CYS A 146 1.54 -9.83 -30.37
CA CYS A 146 0.94 -11.02 -29.74
C CYS A 146 0.15 -11.94 -30.69
N PRO A 147 -0.65 -11.45 -31.66
CA PRO A 147 -1.37 -12.32 -32.59
C PRO A 147 -0.48 -13.18 -33.51
N PHE A 148 0.80 -12.83 -33.68
CA PHE A 148 1.76 -13.64 -34.46
C PHE A 148 2.38 -14.78 -33.64
N TYR A 149 2.20 -14.77 -32.31
CA TYR A 149 2.75 -15.74 -31.37
C TYR A 149 1.62 -16.23 -30.45
N PRO A 150 0.63 -16.96 -31.00
CA PRO A 150 -0.46 -17.47 -30.18
C PRO A 150 0.09 -18.41 -29.10
N PRO A 151 -0.51 -18.43 -27.89
CA PRO A 151 -0.12 -19.38 -26.88
C PRO A 151 -0.41 -20.84 -27.35
N PRO A 152 0.17 -21.86 -26.70
CA PRO A 152 -0.17 -23.26 -26.95
C PRO A 152 -1.70 -23.49 -26.89
N GLU A 153 -2.22 -24.44 -27.68
CA GLU A 153 -3.67 -24.68 -27.80
C GLU A 153 -4.36 -24.98 -26.45
N ASN A 154 -3.64 -25.62 -25.52
CA ASN A 154 -4.09 -25.99 -24.19
C ASN A 154 -3.77 -24.93 -23.12
N TRP A 155 -3.22 -23.78 -23.49
CA TRP A 155 -2.90 -22.72 -22.54
C TRP A 155 -4.18 -22.11 -21.98
N ILE A 156 -4.26 -21.99 -20.65
CA ILE A 156 -5.34 -21.33 -19.93
C ILE A 156 -4.68 -20.35 -18.96
N PRO A 157 -5.07 -19.06 -18.94
CA PRO A 157 -4.53 -18.12 -17.97
C PRO A 157 -4.83 -18.59 -16.53
N ASP A 158 -3.79 -18.71 -15.71
CA ASP A 158 -3.89 -18.97 -14.28
C ASP A 158 -3.74 -17.66 -13.48
N SER A 159 -3.49 -17.75 -12.17
CA SER A 159 -3.31 -16.58 -11.30
C SER A 159 -2.08 -15.73 -11.63
N THR A 160 -1.10 -16.25 -12.37
CA THR A 160 0.08 -15.48 -12.79
C THR A 160 -0.21 -14.58 -13.99
N TRP A 161 -1.45 -14.59 -14.51
CA TRP A 161 -1.87 -13.77 -15.64
C TRP A 161 -3.01 -12.84 -15.27
N THR A 162 -2.91 -11.61 -15.76
CA THR A 162 -3.90 -10.57 -15.53
C THR A 162 -4.49 -10.12 -16.87
N LYS A 163 -5.81 -10.27 -17.02
CA LYS A 163 -6.54 -9.75 -18.18
C LYS A 163 -6.51 -8.22 -18.17
N LEU A 164 -6.16 -7.63 -19.31
CA LEU A 164 -6.19 -6.19 -19.55
C LEU A 164 -7.57 -5.76 -20.08
N SER A 165 -7.98 -4.52 -19.78
CA SER A 165 -9.19 -3.90 -20.31
C SER A 165 -9.13 -3.75 -21.83
N GLU A 166 -10.03 -4.41 -22.55
CA GLU A 166 -10.09 -4.42 -24.02
C GLU A 166 -10.25 -3.01 -24.59
N PHE A 167 -11.20 -2.23 -24.05
CA PHE A 167 -11.43 -0.85 -24.50
C PHE A 167 -10.18 0.02 -24.39
N LYS A 168 -9.47 -0.06 -23.26
CA LYS A 168 -8.24 0.71 -23.05
C LYS A 168 -7.10 0.27 -23.95
N VAL A 169 -7.00 -1.03 -24.25
CA VAL A 169 -6.01 -1.53 -25.19
C VAL A 169 -6.30 -1.02 -26.60
N THR A 170 -7.56 -1.08 -27.04
CA THR A 170 -7.97 -0.61 -28.37
C THR A 170 -7.68 0.88 -28.55
N ASP A 171 -8.10 1.74 -27.61
CA ASP A 171 -7.81 3.19 -27.64
C ASP A 171 -6.31 3.46 -27.81
N LYS A 172 -5.48 2.67 -27.12
CA LYS A 172 -4.02 2.82 -27.16
C LYS A 172 -3.45 2.38 -28.49
N LEU A 173 -3.91 1.26 -29.06
CA LEU A 173 -3.49 0.80 -30.39
C LEU A 173 -3.88 1.80 -31.48
N GLU A 174 -5.05 2.42 -31.37
CA GLU A 174 -5.49 3.48 -32.29
C GLU A 174 -4.59 4.73 -32.19
N THR A 175 -4.18 5.11 -30.98
CA THR A 175 -3.26 6.24 -30.75
C THR A 175 -1.93 6.07 -31.50
N TYR A 176 -1.45 4.84 -31.64
CA TYR A 176 -0.22 4.52 -32.39
C TYR A 176 -0.45 4.09 -33.84
N ALA A 177 -1.68 4.23 -34.34
CA ALA A 177 -2.08 3.84 -35.69
C ALA A 177 -1.70 2.38 -36.03
N VAL A 178 -1.86 1.47 -35.06
CA VAL A 178 -1.60 0.04 -35.27
C VAL A 178 -2.56 -0.51 -36.33
N PRO A 179 -2.08 -1.19 -37.38
CA PRO A 179 -2.95 -1.78 -38.39
C PRO A 179 -3.99 -2.75 -37.78
N GLN A 180 -5.26 -2.52 -38.09
CA GLN A 180 -6.38 -3.34 -37.64
C GLN A 180 -6.45 -4.67 -38.42
N GLY A 181 -6.98 -5.72 -37.78
CA GLY A 181 -7.14 -7.05 -38.38
C GLY A 181 -6.14 -8.12 -37.86
N ILE A 182 -6.28 -9.34 -38.39
CA ILE A 182 -5.46 -10.51 -38.03
C ILE A 182 -4.02 -10.34 -38.55
N ALA A 183 -3.09 -11.08 -37.93
CA ALA A 183 -1.70 -11.26 -38.37
C ALA A 183 -1.58 -11.31 -39.91
N GLY A 184 -0.87 -10.34 -40.48
CA GLY A 184 -0.62 -10.20 -41.91
C GLY A 184 0.65 -9.43 -42.18
N GLU A 185 1.14 -9.48 -43.42
CA GLU A 185 2.45 -8.92 -43.81
C GLU A 185 2.56 -7.42 -43.49
N GLY A 186 1.51 -6.63 -43.73
CA GLY A 186 1.48 -5.20 -43.41
C GLY A 186 1.64 -4.91 -41.92
N LYS A 187 0.99 -5.71 -41.05
CA LYS A 187 1.11 -5.55 -39.59
C LYS A 187 2.48 -5.99 -39.08
N ARG A 188 3.08 -7.03 -39.67
CA ARG A 188 4.45 -7.46 -39.36
C ARG A 188 5.46 -6.38 -39.74
N LYS A 189 5.38 -5.86 -40.97
CA LYS A 189 6.23 -4.75 -41.43
C LYS A 189 6.10 -3.53 -40.52
N TRP A 190 4.88 -3.16 -40.13
CA TRP A 190 4.65 -2.08 -39.16
C TRP A 190 5.36 -2.37 -37.83
N CYS A 191 5.26 -3.59 -37.29
CA CYS A 191 5.92 -3.94 -36.04
C CYS A 191 7.45 -3.82 -36.16
N ASP A 192 8.04 -4.30 -37.26
CA ASP A 192 9.49 -4.23 -37.50
C ASP A 192 9.99 -2.77 -37.55
N GLU A 193 9.30 -1.92 -38.31
CA GLU A 193 9.60 -0.48 -38.41
C GLU A 193 9.39 0.24 -37.06
N PHE A 194 8.32 -0.12 -36.34
CA PHE A 194 7.99 0.47 -35.04
C PHE A 194 9.04 0.13 -33.98
N PHE A 195 9.46 -1.13 -33.90
CA PHE A 195 10.53 -1.55 -32.99
C PHE A 195 11.89 -0.99 -33.38
N GLN A 196 12.21 -0.89 -34.67
CA GLN A 196 13.43 -0.22 -35.12
C GLN A 196 13.49 1.23 -34.61
N ALA A 197 12.39 1.98 -34.70
CA ALA A 197 12.31 3.33 -34.17
C ALA A 197 12.43 3.37 -32.64
N ILE A 198 11.79 2.44 -31.92
CA ILE A 198 11.94 2.32 -30.45
C ILE A 198 13.40 2.12 -30.06
N TRP A 199 14.13 1.23 -30.75
CA TRP A 199 15.53 0.95 -30.43
C TRP A 199 16.47 2.11 -30.74
N GLN A 200 16.21 2.87 -31.80
CA GLN A 200 16.93 4.11 -32.11
C GLN A 200 16.73 5.17 -31.01
N ASP A 201 15.48 5.37 -30.56
CA ASP A 201 15.17 6.31 -29.50
C ASP A 201 15.79 5.88 -28.17
N ALA A 202 15.67 4.60 -27.81
CA ALA A 202 16.33 4.03 -26.63
C ALA A 202 17.85 4.25 -26.69
N SER A 203 18.46 4.05 -27.86
CA SER A 203 19.90 4.23 -28.04
C SER A 203 20.33 5.67 -27.76
N LYS A 204 19.58 6.63 -28.30
CA LYS A 204 19.82 8.07 -28.09
C LYS A 204 19.64 8.44 -26.63
N MET A 205 18.59 7.95 -25.99
CA MET A 205 18.24 8.31 -24.61
C MET A 205 19.20 7.72 -23.59
N LEU A 206 19.70 6.50 -23.81
CA LEU A 206 20.62 5.81 -22.89
C LEU A 206 22.10 5.97 -23.26
N GLY A 207 22.40 6.60 -24.39
CA GLY A 207 23.77 6.83 -24.88
C GLY A 207 24.52 5.54 -25.22
N GLN A 208 23.81 4.48 -25.61
CA GLN A 208 24.37 3.17 -25.96
C GLN A 208 23.68 2.60 -27.20
N VAL A 209 24.35 1.74 -27.97
CA VAL A 209 23.73 1.13 -29.16
C VAL A 209 22.79 0.01 -28.71
N ILE A 210 21.50 0.20 -28.97
CA ILE A 210 20.44 -0.74 -28.65
C ILE A 210 19.78 -1.15 -29.96
N THR A 211 19.76 -2.46 -30.24
CA THR A 211 19.24 -3.01 -31.51
C THR A 211 18.11 -4.02 -31.28
N SER A 212 17.83 -4.38 -30.02
CA SER A 212 16.87 -5.41 -29.66
C SER A 212 16.40 -5.28 -28.20
N GLN A 213 15.35 -6.02 -27.83
CA GLN A 213 14.87 -6.10 -26.46
C GLN A 213 15.91 -6.70 -25.48
N PRO A 214 16.63 -7.80 -25.81
CA PRO A 214 17.75 -8.28 -24.97
C PRO A 214 18.83 -7.21 -24.75
N ALA A 215 19.24 -6.51 -25.81
CA ALA A 215 20.26 -5.45 -25.71
C ALA A 215 19.79 -4.30 -24.80
N LEU A 216 18.51 -3.90 -24.86
CA LEU A 216 17.94 -2.92 -23.94
C LEU A 216 17.98 -3.43 -22.49
N SER A 217 17.59 -4.69 -22.26
CA SER A 217 17.58 -5.28 -20.92
C SER A 217 19.00 -5.35 -20.32
N GLU A 218 19.98 -5.81 -21.10
CA GLU A 218 21.39 -5.88 -20.70
C GLU A 218 21.96 -4.48 -20.44
N THR A 219 21.61 -3.49 -21.27
CA THR A 219 22.00 -2.10 -21.06
C THR A 219 21.47 -1.59 -19.71
N LEU A 220 20.18 -1.80 -19.43
CA LEU A 220 19.55 -1.37 -18.18
C LEU A 220 20.14 -2.09 -16.95
N GLU A 221 20.42 -3.40 -17.02
CA GLU A 221 21.11 -4.15 -15.97
C GLU A 221 22.54 -3.62 -15.74
N GLY A 222 23.25 -3.29 -16.84
CA GLY A 222 24.59 -2.72 -16.79
C GLY A 222 24.59 -1.32 -16.15
N ILE A 223 23.57 -0.50 -16.42
CA ILE A 223 23.36 0.80 -15.75
C ILE A 223 23.12 0.55 -14.27
N ARG A 224 22.12 -0.26 -13.93
CA ARG A 224 21.75 -0.56 -12.54
C ARG A 224 22.94 -1.08 -11.73
N SER A 225 23.72 -2.00 -12.29
CA SER A 225 24.92 -2.55 -11.62
C SER A 225 25.97 -1.49 -11.32
N ARG A 226 26.11 -0.46 -12.16
CA ARG A 226 27.04 0.68 -11.92
C ARG A 226 26.50 1.68 -10.91
N LEU A 227 25.18 1.68 -10.68
CA LEU A 227 24.53 2.47 -9.63
C LEU A 227 24.58 1.79 -8.27
N MET A 228 25.17 0.60 -8.15
CA MET A 228 25.35 -0.05 -6.86
C MET A 228 26.65 0.43 -6.16
N PRO A 229 26.64 0.58 -4.83
CA PRO A 229 27.85 0.77 -4.05
C PRO A 229 28.85 -0.40 -4.28
N PRO A 230 30.16 -0.11 -4.32
CA PRO A 230 31.18 -1.13 -4.54
C PRO A 230 31.33 -2.12 -3.36
N ASP A 231 30.78 -1.81 -2.19
CA ASP A 231 30.90 -2.60 -0.95
C ASP A 231 29.74 -3.59 -0.70
N GLY A 232 28.86 -3.76 -1.70
CA GLY A 232 27.78 -4.75 -1.71
C GLY A 232 26.51 -4.35 -0.97
N GLY A 233 26.36 -3.07 -0.57
CA GLY A 233 25.13 -2.50 -0.03
C GLY A 233 24.22 -1.88 -1.09
N MET A 234 23.25 -1.07 -0.63
CA MET A 234 22.42 -0.17 -1.44
C MET A 234 22.68 1.27 -1.00
N TYR A 235 22.54 2.21 -1.94
CA TYR A 235 22.49 3.63 -1.61
C TYR A 235 21.18 3.97 -0.89
N LEU A 236 21.21 4.99 -0.03
CA LEU A 236 19.99 5.66 0.39
C LEU A 236 19.30 6.30 -0.83
N GLU A 237 18.00 6.57 -0.74
CA GLU A 237 17.20 7.11 -1.86
C GLU A 237 17.82 8.41 -2.43
N LYS A 238 18.29 9.30 -1.55
CA LYS A 238 19.00 10.53 -1.94
C LYS A 238 20.32 10.25 -2.68
N GLU A 239 21.10 9.30 -2.20
CA GLU A 239 22.39 8.93 -2.80
C GLU A 239 22.18 8.21 -4.15
N TYR A 240 21.14 7.41 -4.28
CA TYR A 240 20.78 6.73 -5.52
C TYR A 240 20.35 7.73 -6.60
N LYS A 241 19.58 8.77 -6.24
CA LYS A 241 19.26 9.90 -7.14
C LYS A 241 20.54 10.59 -7.64
N ILE A 242 21.50 10.86 -6.74
CA ILE A 242 22.80 11.45 -7.10
C ILE A 242 23.61 10.51 -8.01
N ALA A 243 23.61 9.20 -7.73
CA ALA A 243 24.28 8.21 -8.58
C ALA A 243 23.72 8.21 -10.01
N ILE A 244 22.38 8.26 -10.15
CA ILE A 244 21.73 8.40 -11.46
C ILE A 244 22.13 9.73 -12.13
N GLN A 245 22.08 10.84 -11.39
CA GLN A 245 22.47 12.16 -11.89
C GLN A 245 23.88 12.12 -12.51
N ASN A 246 24.84 11.57 -11.77
CA ASN A 246 26.23 11.47 -12.20
C ASN A 246 26.37 10.57 -13.43
N TYR A 247 25.76 9.37 -13.41
CA TYR A 247 25.85 8.41 -14.51
C TYR A 247 25.41 9.01 -15.86
N PHE A 248 24.28 9.72 -15.90
CA PHE A 248 23.77 10.34 -17.12
C PHE A 248 24.53 11.62 -17.49
N SER A 249 24.90 12.43 -16.50
CA SER A 249 25.64 13.70 -16.74
C SER A 249 27.03 13.44 -17.34
N GLU A 250 27.74 12.41 -16.89
CA GLU A 250 29.03 11.97 -17.47
C GLU A 250 28.94 11.58 -18.95
N ARG A 251 27.73 11.31 -19.45
CA ARG A 251 27.43 10.94 -20.84
C ARG A 251 26.80 12.08 -21.64
N GLY A 252 26.67 13.28 -21.03
CA GLY A 252 26.01 14.42 -21.66
C GLY A 252 24.50 14.24 -21.86
N LEU A 253 23.86 13.40 -21.03
CA LEU A 253 22.43 13.12 -21.08
C LEU A 253 21.71 13.84 -19.93
N ASN A 254 20.42 14.19 -20.11
CA ASN A 254 19.61 14.71 -19.01
C ASN A 254 19.09 13.56 -18.12
N PRO A 255 19.50 13.47 -16.84
CA PRO A 255 19.00 12.46 -15.90
C PRO A 255 17.56 12.67 -15.43
N GLU A 256 17.05 13.91 -15.41
CA GLU A 256 15.78 14.24 -14.74
C GLU A 256 14.62 13.36 -15.25
N PRO A 257 14.41 13.19 -16.57
CA PRO A 257 13.29 12.39 -17.04
C PRO A 257 13.44 10.90 -16.69
N PHE A 258 14.66 10.38 -16.55
CA PHE A 258 14.87 8.99 -16.12
C PHE A 258 14.60 8.82 -14.62
N GLN A 259 15.03 9.79 -13.80
CA GLN A 259 14.72 9.80 -12.37
C GLN A 259 13.21 9.91 -12.12
N GLU A 260 12.52 10.81 -12.84
CA GLU A 260 11.07 10.95 -12.77
C GLU A 260 10.34 9.64 -13.10
N LEU A 261 10.75 8.92 -14.15
CA LEU A 261 10.20 7.61 -14.48
C LEU A 261 10.36 6.62 -13.31
N LEU A 262 11.54 6.54 -12.70
CA LEU A 262 11.76 5.64 -11.57
C LEU A 262 10.94 6.04 -10.34
N LEU A 263 10.79 7.34 -10.09
CA LEU A 263 9.93 7.86 -9.03
C LEU A 263 8.45 7.55 -9.29
N GLU A 264 7.97 7.67 -10.53
CA GLU A 264 6.61 7.23 -10.90
C GLU A 264 6.44 5.73 -10.61
N PHE A 265 7.41 4.91 -10.98
CA PHE A 265 7.35 3.47 -10.76
C PHE A 265 7.36 3.10 -9.27
N GLN A 266 8.13 3.82 -8.47
CA GLN A 266 8.13 3.71 -7.02
C GLN A 266 6.74 4.03 -6.45
N ARG A 267 6.19 5.20 -6.80
CA ARG A 267 4.88 5.69 -6.33
C ARG A 267 3.70 4.80 -6.70
N LEU A 268 3.76 4.10 -7.85
CA LEU A 268 2.70 3.19 -8.29
C LEU A 268 2.51 2.00 -7.34
N ASN A 269 3.57 1.60 -6.65
CA ASN A 269 3.55 0.52 -5.69
C ASN A 269 3.43 1.01 -4.24
N ASP A 270 3.68 2.28 -3.97
CA ASP A 270 3.54 2.87 -2.64
C ASP A 270 2.06 2.95 -2.20
N ALA A 271 1.73 2.34 -1.06
CA ALA A 271 0.40 2.37 -0.45
C ALA A 271 0.45 2.00 1.05
N GLY A 272 -0.59 2.34 1.83
CA GLY A 272 -0.63 2.01 3.27
C GLY A 272 0.38 2.83 4.08
N GLY A 273 0.51 2.52 5.37
CA GLY A 273 1.39 3.25 6.30
C GLY A 273 0.93 4.67 6.59
N ASP A 274 0.94 5.08 7.86
CA ASP A 274 0.68 6.45 8.30
C ASP A 274 1.95 7.10 8.88
N LEU A 275 1.79 8.27 9.50
CA LEU A 275 2.93 8.97 10.08
C LEU A 275 3.53 8.19 11.25
N ASP A 276 2.74 7.43 12.00
CA ASP A 276 3.23 6.71 13.16
C ASP A 276 4.13 5.55 12.74
N THR A 277 3.72 4.78 11.73
CA THR A 277 4.56 3.73 11.15
C THR A 277 5.88 4.31 10.63
N ILE A 278 5.84 5.43 9.91
CA ILE A 278 7.04 6.07 9.31
C ILE A 278 7.95 6.62 10.40
N ALA A 279 7.39 7.32 11.39
CA ALA A 279 8.16 7.90 12.49
C ALA A 279 8.78 6.80 13.36
N SER A 280 8.05 5.73 13.69
CA SER A 280 8.57 4.57 14.39
C SER A 280 9.79 3.95 13.69
N ASN A 281 9.69 3.75 12.37
CA ASN A 281 10.80 3.21 11.57
C ASN A 281 11.96 4.21 11.46
N ALA A 282 11.69 5.51 11.42
CA ALA A 282 12.73 6.54 11.42
C ALA A 282 13.48 6.60 12.76
N LEU A 283 12.78 6.41 13.87
CA LEU A 283 13.36 6.34 15.22
C LEU A 283 14.23 5.07 15.37
N TYR A 284 13.75 3.92 14.90
CA TYR A 284 14.55 2.70 14.81
C TYR A 284 15.81 2.89 13.96
N GLY A 285 15.67 3.49 12.78
CA GLY A 285 16.80 3.83 11.92
C GLY A 285 17.80 4.76 12.62
N ALA A 286 17.32 5.81 13.30
CA ALA A 286 18.15 6.76 14.00
C ALA A 286 18.94 6.12 15.15
N TRP A 287 18.29 5.23 15.92
CA TRP A 287 18.94 4.41 16.94
C TRP A 287 20.01 3.50 16.32
N PHE A 288 19.62 2.70 15.31
CA PHE A 288 20.50 1.70 14.73
C PHE A 288 21.74 2.31 14.10
N MET A 289 21.60 3.42 13.36
CA MET A 289 22.73 4.14 12.75
C MET A 289 23.79 4.48 13.80
N GLN A 290 23.38 5.06 14.92
CA GLN A 290 24.28 5.52 15.97
C GLN A 290 24.84 4.37 16.81
N TRP A 291 23.99 3.41 17.18
CA TRP A 291 24.40 2.22 17.90
C TRP A 291 25.43 1.41 17.09
N PHE A 292 25.14 1.15 15.82
CA PHE A 292 26.01 0.36 14.95
C PHE A 292 27.35 1.06 14.73
N GLU A 293 27.35 2.38 14.46
CA GLU A 293 28.58 3.15 14.28
C GLU A 293 29.43 3.15 15.56
N LYS A 294 28.80 3.26 16.73
CA LYS A 294 29.49 3.14 18.02
C LYS A 294 30.12 1.76 18.22
N GLN A 295 29.45 0.68 17.83
CA GLN A 295 29.97 -0.69 17.98
C GLN A 295 31.06 -1.03 16.96
N ASN A 296 30.95 -0.53 15.72
CA ASN A 296 31.77 -0.98 14.59
C ASN A 296 32.78 0.06 14.09
N VAL A 297 32.73 1.30 14.60
CA VAL A 297 33.60 2.43 14.20
C VAL A 297 33.45 2.78 12.70
N VAL A 298 32.37 2.31 12.07
CA VAL A 298 31.99 2.61 10.69
C VAL A 298 30.47 2.78 10.63
N PRO A 299 29.95 3.70 9.79
CA PRO A 299 28.52 3.84 9.63
C PRO A 299 27.94 2.58 8.96
N PRO A 300 26.72 2.14 9.35
CA PRO A 300 26.09 1.01 8.69
C PRO A 300 25.69 1.35 7.24
N ARG A 301 25.63 0.32 6.41
CA ARG A 301 25.22 0.39 5.01
C ARG A 301 23.80 -0.10 4.82
N TYR A 302 22.98 0.72 4.17
CA TYR A 302 21.63 0.33 3.76
C TYR A 302 21.69 -0.88 2.81
N GLY A 303 20.73 -1.80 2.89
CA GLY A 303 20.70 -3.06 2.14
C GLY A 303 21.69 -4.13 2.61
N LYS A 304 22.69 -3.79 3.42
CA LYS A 304 23.69 -4.73 3.95
C LYS A 304 23.57 -4.91 5.46
N ASP A 305 23.69 -3.84 6.22
CA ASP A 305 23.65 -3.85 7.69
C ASP A 305 22.24 -3.58 8.20
N PHE A 306 21.45 -2.79 7.47
CA PHE A 306 20.02 -2.63 7.71
C PHE A 306 19.22 -2.36 6.45
N GLU A 307 17.91 -2.61 6.48
CA GLU A 307 17.00 -2.08 5.47
C GLU A 307 15.57 -1.89 6.00
N PHE A 308 14.75 -1.19 5.22
CA PHE A 308 13.31 -1.13 5.41
C PHE A 308 12.63 -2.13 4.48
N ASP A 309 11.70 -2.92 5.03
CA ASP A 309 10.86 -3.82 4.25
C ASP A 309 9.38 -3.54 4.53
N PHE A 310 8.49 -4.03 3.66
CA PHE A 310 7.08 -3.69 3.68
C PHE A 310 6.21 -4.92 3.88
N VAL A 311 5.22 -4.79 4.76
CA VAL A 311 4.18 -5.80 4.92
C VAL A 311 2.79 -5.15 4.95
N ASN A 312 1.87 -5.66 4.13
CA ASN A 312 0.48 -5.19 4.16
C ASN A 312 -0.34 -5.92 5.22
N TYR A 313 -1.46 -5.31 5.60
CA TYR A 313 -2.46 -5.99 6.41
C TYR A 313 -2.96 -7.25 5.70
N HIS A 314 -3.04 -8.34 6.46
CA HIS A 314 -3.45 -9.66 6.00
C HIS A 314 -2.53 -10.30 4.96
N GLN A 315 -1.36 -9.72 4.68
CA GLN A 315 -0.32 -10.40 3.92
C GLN A 315 0.41 -11.38 4.85
N SER A 316 0.66 -12.59 4.35
CA SER A 316 1.45 -13.60 5.07
C SER A 316 2.84 -13.07 5.39
N PHE A 317 3.32 -13.28 6.62
CA PHE A 317 4.66 -12.90 7.07
C PHE A 317 5.75 -13.88 6.63
N LEU A 318 5.37 -15.06 6.10
CA LEU A 318 6.32 -16.07 5.60
C LEU A 318 7.34 -15.54 4.58
N HIS A 319 6.96 -14.54 3.79
CA HIS A 319 7.87 -13.93 2.81
C HIS A 319 9.11 -13.27 3.46
N LEU A 320 9.05 -12.91 4.75
CA LEU A 320 10.19 -12.36 5.49
C LEU A 320 11.33 -13.37 5.66
N ALA A 321 11.06 -14.67 5.51
CA ALA A 321 12.09 -15.73 5.50
C ALA A 321 13.08 -15.61 4.31
N ARG A 322 12.81 -14.72 3.34
CA ARG A 322 13.82 -14.33 2.34
C ARG A 322 15.04 -13.64 2.95
N HIS A 323 14.86 -13.00 4.10
CA HIS A 323 15.93 -12.37 4.88
C HIS A 323 16.58 -13.43 5.74
N LYS A 324 17.75 -13.92 5.32
CA LYS A 324 18.52 -14.91 6.07
C LYS A 324 19.42 -14.22 7.10
N ASN A 325 19.59 -14.84 8.27
CA ASN A 325 20.44 -14.34 9.35
C ASN A 325 20.16 -12.87 9.74
N ALA A 326 18.88 -12.51 9.84
CA ALA A 326 18.42 -11.15 10.05
C ALA A 326 17.68 -10.97 11.38
N ASP A 327 17.76 -9.76 11.94
CA ASP A 327 17.03 -9.34 13.12
C ASP A 327 15.88 -8.41 12.67
N ILE A 328 14.64 -8.81 12.92
CA ILE A 328 13.44 -8.14 12.40
C ILE A 328 12.73 -7.35 13.52
N TYR A 329 12.37 -6.11 13.22
CA TYR A 329 11.67 -5.18 14.11
C TYR A 329 10.33 -4.78 13.50
N LEU A 330 9.26 -4.92 14.28
CA LEU A 330 7.89 -4.71 13.84
C LEU A 330 7.21 -3.64 14.70
N PRO A 331 7.40 -2.34 14.38
CA PRO A 331 6.63 -1.28 14.99
C PRO A 331 5.25 -1.12 14.32
N ASP A 332 4.27 -0.69 15.12
CA ASP A 332 2.99 -0.17 14.66
C ASP A 332 2.29 -1.12 13.67
N PHE A 333 2.04 -2.35 14.14
CA PHE A 333 1.43 -3.39 13.34
C PHE A 333 0.38 -4.14 14.17
N PRO A 334 -0.92 -3.97 13.89
CA PRO A 334 -1.99 -4.67 14.59
C PRO A 334 -1.82 -6.18 14.51
N MET A 335 -1.77 -6.85 15.66
CA MET A 335 -1.62 -8.31 15.72
C MET A 335 -2.76 -9.06 15.00
N GLU A 336 -3.96 -8.48 14.90
CA GLU A 336 -5.10 -9.09 14.17
C GLU A 336 -4.86 -9.16 12.65
N ALA A 337 -3.97 -8.31 12.14
CA ALA A 337 -3.66 -8.25 10.73
C ALA A 337 -2.61 -9.28 10.30
N ILE A 338 -2.08 -10.09 11.23
CA ILE A 338 -1.03 -11.08 10.99
C ILE A 338 -1.60 -12.50 11.12
N PRO A 339 -2.06 -13.12 10.02
CA PRO A 339 -2.75 -14.40 10.08
C PRO A 339 -1.83 -15.59 10.45
N ASP A 340 -0.51 -15.45 10.25
CA ASP A 340 0.46 -16.54 10.27
C ASP A 340 1.71 -16.22 11.11
N LEU A 341 1.56 -15.39 12.16
CA LEU A 341 2.70 -14.93 12.98
C LEU A 341 3.55 -16.08 13.53
N GLU A 342 2.91 -17.15 14.01
CA GLU A 342 3.61 -18.32 14.54
C GLU A 342 4.42 -19.05 13.46
N ASP A 343 3.79 -19.38 12.33
CA ASP A 343 4.43 -20.07 11.20
C ASP A 343 5.58 -19.23 10.64
N ALA A 344 5.37 -17.92 10.50
CA ALA A 344 6.40 -16.98 10.07
C ALA A 344 7.58 -16.92 11.06
N SER A 345 7.30 -16.89 12.37
CA SER A 345 8.36 -16.89 13.39
C SER A 345 9.22 -18.16 13.34
N ARG A 346 8.59 -19.33 13.10
CA ARG A 346 9.30 -20.60 12.93
C ARG A 346 10.13 -20.61 11.63
N ALA A 347 9.55 -20.19 10.51
CA ALA A 347 10.27 -20.09 9.23
C ALA A 347 11.46 -19.13 9.30
N LEU A 348 11.32 -18.00 9.99
CA LEU A 348 12.43 -17.07 10.24
C LEU A 348 13.55 -17.74 11.03
N ARG A 349 13.21 -18.50 12.07
CA ARG A 349 14.19 -19.22 12.88
C ARG A 349 14.99 -20.24 12.05
N GLU A 350 14.34 -20.94 11.12
CA GLU A 350 14.97 -21.90 10.22
C GLU A 350 16.04 -21.27 9.31
N VAL A 351 15.84 -20.02 8.89
CA VAL A 351 16.80 -19.26 8.07
C VAL A 351 17.78 -18.42 8.90
N GLY A 352 17.85 -18.67 10.22
CA GLY A 352 18.74 -17.98 11.15
C GLY A 352 18.27 -16.58 11.58
N SER A 353 17.08 -16.17 11.15
CA SER A 353 16.45 -14.88 11.44
C SER A 353 15.53 -14.97 12.66
N ARG A 354 15.04 -13.83 13.14
CA ARG A 354 14.08 -13.77 14.26
C ARG A 354 13.38 -12.42 14.32
N PHE A 355 12.19 -12.42 14.93
CA PHE A 355 11.62 -11.18 15.46
C PHE A 355 12.40 -10.80 16.72
N VAL A 356 13.09 -9.67 16.70
CA VAL A 356 13.78 -9.13 17.87
C VAL A 356 12.82 -8.32 18.73
N ARG A 357 11.97 -7.53 18.08
CA ARG A 357 11.02 -6.67 18.77
C ARG A 357 9.71 -6.49 18.02
N ILE A 358 8.62 -6.48 18.77
CA ILE A 358 7.27 -6.16 18.29
C ILE A 358 6.69 -5.06 19.18
N ASP A 359 6.43 -3.88 18.62
CA ASP A 359 5.89 -2.73 19.35
C ASP A 359 4.56 -2.33 18.72
N ASP A 360 3.48 -2.37 19.48
CA ASP A 360 2.16 -2.06 18.94
C ASP A 360 1.24 -1.40 19.97
N HIS A 361 0.37 -0.51 19.51
CA HIS A 361 -0.56 0.25 20.33
C HIS A 361 -2.03 -0.04 19.97
N HIS A 362 -2.27 -0.91 18.98
CA HIS A 362 -3.60 -1.33 18.60
C HIS A 362 -4.25 -2.22 19.67
N PRO A 363 -5.60 -2.31 19.70
CA PRO A 363 -6.28 -3.18 20.64
C PRO A 363 -5.97 -4.66 20.41
N LEU A 364 -5.87 -5.44 21.50
CA LEU A 364 -5.48 -6.85 21.46
C LEU A 364 -6.50 -7.71 22.18
N ASP A 365 -6.70 -8.94 21.73
CA ASP A 365 -7.44 -9.95 22.49
C ASP A 365 -6.52 -10.84 23.35
N SER A 366 -7.11 -11.57 24.30
CA SER A 366 -6.35 -12.44 25.20
C SER A 366 -5.58 -13.54 24.47
N LYS A 367 -6.07 -14.02 23.32
CA LYS A 367 -5.40 -15.09 22.55
C LYS A 367 -4.13 -14.57 21.88
N GLN A 368 -4.13 -13.31 21.46
CA GLN A 368 -2.95 -12.66 20.89
C GLN A 368 -1.88 -12.44 21.94
N ILE A 369 -2.26 -12.03 23.15
CA ILE A 369 -1.35 -11.92 24.28
C ILE A 369 -0.73 -13.29 24.61
N GLU A 370 -1.56 -14.34 24.70
CA GLU A 370 -1.09 -15.71 24.91
C GLU A 370 -0.13 -16.19 23.80
N LEU A 371 -0.41 -15.83 22.55
CA LEU A 371 0.46 -16.13 21.42
C LEU A 371 1.82 -15.43 21.56
N LEU A 372 1.84 -14.13 21.84
CA LEU A 372 3.08 -13.36 22.00
C LEU A 372 3.95 -13.90 23.14
N GLU A 373 3.34 -14.20 24.30
CA GLU A 373 4.01 -14.84 25.43
C GLU A 373 4.58 -16.21 25.06
N ARG A 374 3.80 -17.03 24.33
CA ARG A 374 4.28 -18.32 23.83
C ARG A 374 5.49 -18.15 22.92
N LEU A 375 5.42 -17.28 21.90
CA LEU A 375 6.51 -17.04 20.95
C LEU A 375 7.78 -16.54 21.66
N LYS A 376 7.64 -15.67 22.68
CA LYS A 376 8.74 -15.21 23.52
C LYS A 376 9.36 -16.36 24.31
N SER A 377 8.53 -17.17 24.98
CA SER A 377 8.98 -18.31 25.81
C SER A 377 9.68 -19.40 24.99
N GLU A 378 9.27 -19.60 23.73
CA GLU A 378 9.88 -20.54 22.78
C GLU A 378 11.14 -19.97 22.10
N GLY A 379 11.48 -18.69 22.35
CA GLY A 379 12.62 -18.01 21.72
C GLY A 379 12.44 -17.75 20.22
N LEU A 380 11.18 -17.77 19.74
CA LEU A 380 10.79 -17.45 18.37
C LEU A 380 10.66 -15.93 18.15
N ALA A 381 10.32 -15.20 19.21
CA ALA A 381 10.33 -13.75 19.26
C ALA A 381 11.16 -13.26 20.47
N GLY A 382 11.70 -12.05 20.37
CA GLY A 382 12.42 -11.36 21.43
C GLY A 382 11.47 -10.61 22.37
N GLU A 383 11.73 -9.32 22.55
CA GLU A 383 10.87 -8.48 23.38
C GLU A 383 9.61 -8.04 22.61
N TYR A 384 8.54 -7.76 23.34
CA TYR A 384 7.37 -7.14 22.75
C TYR A 384 6.80 -6.11 23.72
N MET A 385 6.23 -5.04 23.20
CA MET A 385 5.60 -3.99 23.99
C MET A 385 4.25 -3.64 23.39
N MET A 386 3.21 -3.83 24.20
CA MET A 386 1.82 -3.59 23.83
C MET A 386 1.28 -2.48 24.72
N SER A 387 0.69 -1.45 24.11
CA SER A 387 0.08 -0.35 24.86
C SER A 387 -1.39 -0.12 24.55
N GLY A 388 -1.99 -0.85 23.61
CA GLY A 388 -3.41 -0.71 23.29
C GLY A 388 -4.34 -1.33 24.33
N PRO A 389 -5.64 -0.96 24.34
CA PRO A 389 -6.62 -1.56 25.24
C PRO A 389 -6.88 -3.03 24.90
N ILE A 390 -7.35 -3.80 25.88
CA ILE A 390 -7.92 -5.11 25.60
C ILE A 390 -9.21 -4.92 24.81
N LYS A 391 -9.35 -5.69 23.71
CA LYS A 391 -10.50 -5.61 22.82
C LYS A 391 -11.80 -5.87 23.60
N GLY A 392 -12.72 -4.91 23.55
CA GLY A 392 -14.01 -4.97 24.24
C GLY A 392 -14.03 -4.43 25.67
N GLU A 393 -12.88 -4.00 26.22
CA GLU A 393 -12.80 -3.41 27.58
C GLU A 393 -12.92 -1.87 27.58
N GLY A 394 -13.22 -1.26 26.43
CA GLY A 394 -13.43 0.18 26.28
C GLY A 394 -12.20 0.95 25.80
N GLU A 395 -12.24 2.27 25.92
CA GLU A 395 -11.11 3.16 25.56
C GLU A 395 -10.16 3.35 26.75
N GLN A 396 -8.87 3.50 26.45
CA GLN A 396 -7.89 3.92 27.45
C GLN A 396 -8.10 5.38 27.83
N ALA A 397 -7.73 5.72 29.08
CA ALA A 397 -7.67 7.09 29.53
C ALA A 397 -6.73 7.89 28.62
N GLU A 398 -7.03 9.17 28.38
CA GLU A 398 -6.30 9.99 27.40
C GLU A 398 -4.80 10.05 27.70
N GLU A 399 -4.45 10.14 28.98
CA GLU A 399 -3.08 10.16 29.50
C GLU A 399 -2.32 8.83 29.35
N GLU A 400 -3.02 7.72 29.12
CA GLU A 400 -2.43 6.39 28.91
C GLU A 400 -2.27 6.04 27.43
N ARG A 401 -2.92 6.81 26.54
CA ARG A 401 -2.85 6.58 25.10
C ARG A 401 -1.44 6.85 24.60
N THR A 402 -0.95 5.94 23.79
CA THR A 402 0.36 6.04 23.13
C THR A 402 0.21 5.59 21.68
N CYS A 403 1.19 5.94 20.86
CA CYS A 403 1.35 5.41 19.51
C CYS A 403 2.64 4.57 19.40
N GLY A 404 2.83 3.86 18.30
CA GLY A 404 4.04 3.07 18.03
C GLY A 404 5.33 3.90 18.15
N SER A 405 5.32 5.17 17.72
CA SER A 405 6.48 6.05 17.83
C SER A 405 6.87 6.35 19.27
N ASP A 406 5.89 6.48 20.18
CA ASP A 406 6.17 6.62 21.61
C ASP A 406 6.85 5.37 22.17
N LEU A 407 6.37 4.19 21.75
CA LEU A 407 6.91 2.91 22.19
C LEU A 407 8.37 2.74 21.74
N VAL A 408 8.65 3.02 20.47
CA VAL A 408 10.02 2.92 19.93
C VAL A 408 10.94 3.96 20.54
N HIS A 409 10.51 5.23 20.67
CA HIS A 409 11.33 6.28 21.27
C HIS A 409 11.70 5.93 22.72
N ARG A 410 10.71 5.58 23.54
CA ARG A 410 10.92 5.16 24.94
C ARG A 410 11.89 3.99 25.06
N ALA A 411 11.77 3.00 24.18
CA ALA A 411 12.58 1.79 24.26
C ALA A 411 14.02 1.97 23.75
N MET A 412 14.21 2.76 22.70
CA MET A 412 15.45 2.75 21.92
C MET A 412 16.26 4.04 22.06
N LEU A 413 15.62 5.16 22.42
CA LEU A 413 16.22 6.49 22.40
C LEU A 413 16.16 7.19 23.75
N GLU A 414 15.00 7.22 24.41
CA GLU A 414 14.77 7.99 25.64
C GLU A 414 15.84 7.71 26.71
N GLY A 415 16.49 8.77 27.19
CA GLY A 415 17.53 8.67 28.22
C GLY A 415 18.86 8.07 27.76
N THR A 416 19.01 7.73 26.48
CA THR A 416 20.27 7.29 25.87
C THR A 416 21.06 8.47 25.30
N GLU A 417 22.33 8.24 24.93
CA GLU A 417 23.14 9.25 24.22
C GLU A 417 22.71 9.46 22.76
N PHE A 418 21.82 8.60 22.25
CA PHE A 418 21.33 8.63 20.87
C PHE A 418 20.07 9.47 20.69
N ASP A 419 19.43 9.87 21.81
CA ASP A 419 18.28 10.76 21.79
C ASP A 419 18.68 12.15 21.27
N ALA A 420 17.73 12.82 20.62
CA ALA A 420 17.97 14.13 20.06
C ALA A 420 16.67 14.95 20.05
N PRO A 421 16.72 16.28 20.28
CA PRO A 421 15.53 17.12 20.28
C PRO A 421 14.68 17.05 18.99
N GLY A 422 15.31 16.79 17.85
CA GLY A 422 14.57 16.57 16.60
C GLY A 422 13.80 15.26 16.55
N LEU A 423 14.32 14.19 17.18
CA LEU A 423 13.70 12.86 17.21
C LEU A 423 12.54 12.82 18.22
N ASP A 424 12.68 13.44 19.39
CA ASP A 424 11.58 13.61 20.33
C ASP A 424 10.44 14.45 19.72
N GLU A 425 10.77 15.50 18.97
CA GLU A 425 9.74 16.28 18.26
C GLU A 425 9.06 15.46 17.16
N LEU A 426 9.78 14.60 16.43
CA LEU A 426 9.17 13.68 15.46
C LEU A 426 8.20 12.70 16.14
N ARG A 427 8.60 12.09 17.26
CA ARG A 427 7.72 11.25 18.10
C ARG A 427 6.47 12.03 18.50
N ARG A 428 6.63 13.24 19.02
CA ARG A 428 5.51 14.09 19.44
C ARG A 428 4.54 14.39 18.29
N LEU A 429 5.05 14.71 17.10
CA LEU A 429 4.23 14.98 15.91
C LEU A 429 3.44 13.73 15.47
N ALA A 430 4.07 12.55 15.50
CA ALA A 430 3.40 11.29 15.20
C ALA A 430 2.27 11.01 16.21
N HIS A 431 2.54 11.11 17.51
CA HIS A 431 1.56 10.97 18.58
C HIS A 431 0.35 11.91 18.41
N GLN A 432 0.60 13.20 18.12
CA GLN A 432 -0.48 14.17 17.91
C GLN A 432 -1.34 13.83 16.69
N GLN A 433 -0.72 13.34 15.61
CA GLN A 433 -1.45 12.99 14.40
C GLN A 433 -2.27 11.71 14.56
N ASP A 434 -1.65 10.68 15.12
CA ASP A 434 -2.22 9.35 15.28
C ASP A 434 -3.43 9.38 16.22
N LEU A 435 -3.27 10.00 17.39
CA LEU A 435 -4.34 10.17 18.37
C LEU A 435 -5.32 11.31 18.05
N HIS A 436 -5.19 11.95 16.88
CA HIS A 436 -6.06 13.04 16.42
C HIS A 436 -6.16 14.24 17.39
N LEU A 437 -5.07 14.58 18.08
CA LEU A 437 -5.03 15.62 19.13
C LEU A 437 -4.84 17.05 18.59
N ILE A 438 -4.68 17.21 17.28
CA ILE A 438 -4.44 18.51 16.63
C ILE A 438 -5.73 19.33 16.61
N LYS A 439 -5.79 20.37 17.45
CA LYS A 439 -6.99 21.21 17.63
C LYS A 439 -7.44 21.97 16.38
N ASP A 440 -6.49 22.51 15.61
CA ASP A 440 -6.77 23.21 14.36
C ASP A 440 -5.90 22.63 13.22
N PRO A 441 -6.36 21.55 12.56
CA PRO A 441 -5.61 20.92 11.48
C PRO A 441 -5.66 21.71 10.16
N ASP A 442 -6.34 22.86 10.14
CA ASP A 442 -6.42 23.77 8.99
C ASP A 442 -5.50 25.01 9.17
N ASP A 443 -4.95 25.26 10.36
CA ASP A 443 -4.02 26.38 10.63
C ASP A 443 -2.55 26.03 10.36
N ARG A 444 -2.05 26.40 9.17
CA ARG A 444 -0.65 26.23 8.76
C ARG A 444 0.38 26.91 9.66
N GLU A 445 -0.02 27.91 10.45
CA GLU A 445 0.88 28.60 11.39
C GLU A 445 1.04 27.82 12.71
N HIS A 446 0.16 26.86 12.98
CA HIS A 446 0.22 26.05 14.19
C HIS A 446 1.45 25.12 14.18
N PRO A 447 2.21 25.02 15.29
CA PRO A 447 3.37 24.12 15.36
C PRO A 447 3.05 22.67 15.02
N ASP A 448 1.86 22.18 15.34
CA ASP A 448 1.49 20.77 15.03
C ASP A 448 1.07 20.55 13.58
N TYR A 449 0.93 21.62 12.78
CA TYR A 449 0.56 21.48 11.38
C TYR A 449 1.59 20.68 10.56
N LEU A 450 2.86 20.67 11.00
CA LEU A 450 3.88 19.83 10.36
C LEU A 450 3.47 18.35 10.34
N ALA A 451 2.78 17.85 11.37
CA ALA A 451 2.30 16.47 11.38
C ALA A 451 1.22 16.24 10.30
N VAL A 452 0.36 17.24 10.09
CA VAL A 452 -0.64 17.24 9.00
C VAL A 452 0.04 17.26 7.63
N ASP A 453 1.08 18.08 7.45
CA ASP A 453 1.86 18.14 6.21
C ASP A 453 2.55 16.81 5.89
N LEU A 454 3.18 16.18 6.88
CA LEU A 454 3.80 14.86 6.72
C LEU A 454 2.73 13.81 6.37
N SER A 455 1.56 13.84 7.01
CA SER A 455 0.44 12.96 6.68
C SER A 455 -0.08 13.18 5.25
N LYS A 456 -0.16 14.44 4.79
CA LYS A 456 -0.53 14.78 3.41
C LYS A 456 0.51 14.30 2.39
N LEU A 457 1.80 14.37 2.73
CA LEU A 457 2.88 13.82 1.90
C LEU A 457 2.74 12.31 1.71
N ILE A 458 2.35 11.57 2.76
CA ILE A 458 2.02 10.14 2.63
C ILE A 458 0.80 9.94 1.73
N GLY A 459 -0.21 10.81 1.90
CA GLY A 459 -1.44 10.84 1.10
C GLY A 459 -1.23 11.14 -0.39
N SER A 460 -0.18 11.89 -0.74
CA SER A 460 0.23 12.14 -2.13
C SER A 460 0.95 10.95 -2.78
N LYS A 461 1.07 9.83 -2.04
CA LYS A 461 1.82 8.61 -2.41
C LYS A 461 3.32 8.85 -2.51
N TYR A 462 3.86 9.79 -1.75
CA TYR A 462 5.31 9.97 -1.68
C TYR A 462 6.00 8.71 -1.12
N SER A 463 7.28 8.53 -1.45
CA SER A 463 8.07 7.37 -1.04
C SER A 463 8.22 7.31 0.47
N ARG A 464 7.69 6.24 1.07
CA ARG A 464 7.79 5.99 2.52
C ARG A 464 9.23 5.72 2.94
N ILE A 465 10.01 5.05 2.08
CA ILE A 465 11.43 4.81 2.34
C ILE A 465 12.19 6.13 2.38
N ASP A 466 11.99 7.01 1.39
CA ASP A 466 12.67 8.30 1.37
C ASP A 466 12.26 9.14 2.57
N MET A 467 10.97 9.19 2.93
CA MET A 467 10.53 9.86 4.17
C MET A 467 11.24 9.32 5.41
N THR A 468 11.22 8.01 5.61
CA THR A 468 11.84 7.35 6.76
C THR A 468 13.34 7.65 6.82
N GLN A 469 14.03 7.54 5.68
CA GLN A 469 15.46 7.81 5.56
C GLN A 469 15.82 9.28 5.77
N GLN A 470 15.00 10.25 5.35
CA GLN A 470 15.27 11.66 5.67
C GLN A 470 14.99 11.95 7.16
N LEU A 471 13.88 11.43 7.69
CA LEU A 471 13.45 11.68 9.07
C LEU A 471 14.41 11.07 10.10
N MET A 472 15.03 9.92 9.83
CA MET A 472 15.98 9.32 10.79
C MET A 472 17.24 10.16 11.04
N PHE A 473 17.51 11.18 10.21
CA PHE A 473 18.64 12.10 10.38
C PHE A 473 18.29 13.43 11.05
N VAL A 474 17.04 13.66 11.47
CA VAL A 474 16.74 14.88 12.22
C VAL A 474 17.40 14.81 13.59
N ARG A 475 18.10 15.88 13.98
CA ARG A 475 18.84 15.95 15.26
C ARG A 475 18.47 17.15 16.11
N SER A 476 17.91 18.19 15.50
CA SER A 476 17.49 19.41 16.19
C SER A 476 16.05 19.75 15.89
N TYR A 477 15.44 20.55 16.76
CA TYR A 477 14.14 21.15 16.52
C TYR A 477 14.10 21.91 15.17
N VAL A 478 15.13 22.70 14.87
CA VAL A 478 15.21 23.43 13.59
C VAL A 478 15.22 22.49 12.40
N SER A 479 15.98 21.37 12.46
CA SER A 479 16.06 20.43 11.34
C SER A 479 14.73 19.75 11.00
N ILE A 480 13.93 19.38 12.01
CA ILE A 480 12.61 18.79 11.75
C ILE A 480 11.63 19.87 11.25
N ARG A 481 11.72 21.12 11.75
CA ARG A 481 10.87 22.23 11.28
C ARG A 481 11.13 22.63 9.83
N GLU A 482 12.37 22.56 9.38
CA GLU A 482 12.74 22.88 7.99
C GLU A 482 12.70 21.66 7.05
N ILE A 483 12.29 20.47 7.51
CA ILE A 483 12.35 19.24 6.71
C ILE A 483 11.54 19.36 5.42
N MET A 484 10.37 19.99 5.46
CA MET A 484 9.50 20.14 4.29
C MET A 484 10.14 21.01 3.20
N ASN A 485 10.90 22.04 3.60
CA ASN A 485 11.54 22.97 2.68
C ASN A 485 12.86 22.39 2.14
N THR A 486 13.68 21.82 3.03
CA THR A 486 15.02 21.31 2.69
C THR A 486 14.98 20.07 1.81
N THR A 487 13.91 19.29 1.84
CA THR A 487 13.68 18.11 1.00
C THR A 487 12.87 18.40 -0.26
N GLY A 488 12.22 19.58 -0.34
CA GLY A 488 11.26 19.92 -1.40
C GLY A 488 9.86 19.31 -1.22
N TRP A 489 9.59 18.60 -0.11
CA TRP A 489 8.27 18.01 0.16
C TRP A 489 7.14 19.03 0.23
N ARG A 490 7.44 20.28 0.60
CA ARG A 490 6.46 21.38 0.64
C ARG A 490 5.73 21.52 -0.70
N GLN A 491 6.48 21.57 -1.80
CA GLN A 491 5.90 21.72 -3.14
C GLN A 491 4.95 20.57 -3.47
N ILE A 492 5.33 19.35 -3.12
CA ILE A 492 4.53 18.14 -3.39
C ILE A 492 3.22 18.18 -2.61
N VAL A 493 3.25 18.62 -1.35
CA VAL A 493 2.04 18.78 -0.54
C VAL A 493 1.14 19.89 -1.09
N ASP A 494 1.72 21.01 -1.51
CA ASP A 494 0.95 22.12 -2.09
C ASP A 494 0.27 21.72 -3.41
N GLU A 495 0.97 20.99 -4.29
CA GLU A 495 0.40 20.42 -5.53
C GLU A 495 -0.72 19.42 -5.21
N TYR A 496 -0.49 18.53 -4.24
CA TYR A 496 -1.48 17.56 -3.77
C TYR A 496 -2.77 18.24 -3.27
N GLU A 497 -2.65 19.32 -2.49
CA GLU A 497 -3.80 20.06 -1.99
C GLU A 497 -4.60 20.73 -3.10
N VAL A 498 -3.93 21.39 -4.05
CA VAL A 498 -4.59 22.02 -5.20
C VAL A 498 -5.41 20.99 -5.99
N GLU A 499 -4.88 19.78 -6.15
CA GLU A 499 -5.61 18.69 -6.80
C GLU A 499 -6.75 18.14 -5.94
N LEU A 500 -6.57 18.01 -4.62
CA LEU A 500 -7.64 17.63 -3.71
C LEU A 500 -8.80 18.63 -3.74
N GLU A 501 -8.52 19.93 -3.77
CA GLU A 501 -9.57 20.95 -3.86
C GLU A 501 -10.41 20.82 -5.14
N ARG A 502 -9.80 20.37 -6.24
CA ARG A 502 -10.49 20.09 -7.50
C ARG A 502 -11.32 18.81 -7.45
N THR A 503 -10.87 17.81 -6.70
CA THR A 503 -11.46 16.45 -6.72
C THR A 503 -12.46 16.21 -5.60
N CYS A 504 -12.25 16.75 -4.39
CA CYS A 504 -13.12 16.58 -3.23
C CYS A 504 -14.59 16.97 -3.44
N PRO A 505 -14.95 17.99 -4.27
CA PRO A 505 -16.34 18.27 -4.58
C PRO A 505 -17.13 17.07 -5.14
N LYS A 506 -16.45 16.08 -5.75
CA LYS A 506 -17.11 14.84 -6.22
C LYS A 506 -17.70 14.00 -5.09
N LEU A 507 -17.24 14.16 -3.85
CA LEU A 507 -17.82 13.48 -2.68
C LEU A 507 -19.31 13.80 -2.53
N GLU A 508 -19.70 15.03 -2.88
CA GLU A 508 -21.08 15.51 -2.75
C GLU A 508 -22.05 14.87 -3.75
N GLU A 509 -21.55 14.14 -4.76
CA GLU A 509 -22.40 13.40 -5.70
C GLU A 509 -23.14 12.23 -5.03
N ASN A 510 -22.57 11.69 -3.94
CA ASN A 510 -23.08 10.52 -3.25
C ASN A 510 -22.94 10.68 -1.74
N LEU A 511 -23.74 11.59 -1.16
CA LEU A 511 -23.88 11.77 0.28
C LEU A 511 -25.25 11.30 0.77
N ALA A 512 -25.27 10.68 1.93
CA ALA A 512 -26.48 10.44 2.70
C ALA A 512 -26.24 10.77 4.17
N LEU A 513 -27.30 11.18 4.85
CA LEU A 513 -27.34 11.41 6.29
C LEU A 513 -28.26 10.38 6.92
N ILE A 514 -27.75 9.71 7.95
CA ILE A 514 -28.52 8.82 8.83
C ILE A 514 -28.67 9.54 10.16
N GLU A 515 -29.91 9.76 10.59
CA GLU A 515 -30.23 10.35 11.89
C GLU A 515 -30.83 9.27 12.78
N TYR A 516 -30.34 9.16 14.01
CA TYR A 516 -30.82 8.16 14.98
C TYR A 516 -30.92 8.73 16.40
N LEU A 517 -31.67 8.01 17.23
CA LEU A 517 -31.83 8.26 18.67
C LEU A 517 -31.46 7.00 19.44
N VAL A 518 -30.83 7.17 20.60
CA VAL A 518 -30.58 6.06 21.53
C VAL A 518 -31.85 5.74 22.33
N PRO A 519 -32.08 4.47 22.71
CA PRO A 519 -33.29 4.06 23.44
C PRO A 519 -33.58 4.88 24.70
N GLU A 520 -32.55 5.24 25.45
CA GLU A 520 -32.63 5.96 26.72
C GLU A 520 -33.27 7.35 26.53
N ASP A 521 -32.91 8.05 25.45
CA ASP A 521 -33.46 9.36 25.10
C ASP A 521 -34.94 9.29 24.73
N ILE A 522 -35.34 8.19 24.10
CA ILE A 522 -36.73 7.95 23.70
C ILE A 522 -37.58 7.65 24.93
N GLU A 523 -37.06 6.87 25.88
CA GLU A 523 -37.76 6.51 27.12
C GLU A 523 -37.95 7.72 28.04
N GLU A 524 -36.91 8.52 28.25
CA GLU A 524 -36.99 9.78 29.00
C GLU A 524 -38.12 10.68 28.46
N TYR A 525 -38.18 10.80 27.14
CA TYR A 525 -39.17 11.65 26.50
C TYR A 525 -40.58 11.02 26.46
N ARG A 526 -40.71 9.70 26.27
CA ARG A 526 -42.00 8.99 26.34
C ARG A 526 -42.67 9.11 27.71
N GLY A 527 -41.88 9.17 28.78
CA GLY A 527 -42.36 9.47 30.13
C GLY A 527 -43.05 10.84 30.25
N SER A 528 -42.79 11.78 29.34
CA SER A 528 -43.29 13.16 29.38
C SER A 528 -44.50 13.47 28.47
N MET A 529 -44.86 12.59 27.53
CA MET A 529 -45.72 12.96 26.38
C MET A 529 -47.21 12.59 26.43
N GLY A 530 -47.69 11.83 27.41
CA GLY A 530 -49.14 11.53 27.55
C GLY A 530 -49.83 11.13 26.22
N ALA A 531 -50.92 11.82 25.85
CA ALA A 531 -51.78 11.50 24.69
C ALA A 531 -51.12 11.63 23.29
N ALA A 532 -49.98 12.31 23.16
CA ALA A 532 -49.32 12.50 21.86
C ALA A 532 -48.65 11.20 21.35
N SER A 533 -48.18 10.32 22.24
CA SER A 533 -47.62 9.01 21.85
C SER A 533 -48.69 8.07 21.28
N MET A 534 -49.93 8.17 21.78
CA MET A 534 -51.05 7.36 21.31
C MET A 534 -51.40 7.67 19.84
N LEU A 535 -51.44 8.95 19.46
CA LEU A 535 -51.65 9.39 18.08
C LEU A 535 -50.50 8.97 17.14
N GLY A 536 -49.25 9.10 17.59
CA GLY A 536 -48.08 8.63 16.85
C GLY A 536 -48.12 7.12 16.58
N SER A 537 -48.51 6.32 17.59
CA SER A 537 -48.63 4.86 17.46
C SER A 537 -49.71 4.43 16.45
N ILE A 538 -50.81 5.19 16.35
CA ILE A 538 -51.89 4.94 15.38
C ILE A 538 -51.41 5.25 13.97
N VAL A 539 -50.75 6.40 13.75
CA VAL A 539 -50.22 6.77 12.42
C VAL A 539 -49.10 5.82 11.97
N LYS A 540 -48.24 5.39 12.88
CA LYS A 540 -47.20 4.37 12.60
C LYS A 540 -47.83 3.06 12.13
N LYS A 541 -48.93 2.60 12.76
CA LYS A 541 -49.67 1.42 12.32
C LYS A 541 -50.34 1.61 10.96
N ILE A 542 -50.96 2.77 10.71
CA ILE A 542 -51.67 3.06 9.46
C ILE A 542 -50.70 3.21 8.28
N THR A 543 -49.50 3.74 8.52
CA THR A 543 -48.47 3.90 7.47
C THR A 543 -47.61 2.65 7.27
N PHE A 544 -47.97 1.52 7.89
CA PHE A 544 -47.16 0.29 7.91
C PHE A 544 -45.71 0.55 8.35
N GLY A 545 -45.52 1.45 9.32
CA GLY A 545 -44.22 1.84 9.85
C GLY A 545 -43.41 2.80 8.97
N LYS A 546 -43.93 3.25 7.82
CA LYS A 546 -43.19 4.16 6.92
C LYS A 546 -43.02 5.58 7.47
N VAL A 547 -43.91 6.04 8.35
CA VAL A 547 -43.81 7.36 8.98
C VAL A 547 -43.97 7.21 10.48
N ASP A 548 -42.87 7.43 11.20
CA ASP A 548 -42.88 7.51 12.65
C ASP A 548 -42.99 8.98 13.09
N LEU A 549 -44.23 9.47 13.18
CA LEU A 549 -44.51 10.83 13.64
C LEU A 549 -44.10 11.02 15.10
N GLU A 550 -44.04 9.95 15.90
CA GLU A 550 -43.55 10.02 17.27
C GLU A 550 -42.06 10.37 17.24
N LEU A 551 -41.22 9.58 16.56
CA LEU A 551 -39.77 9.85 16.45
C LEU A 551 -39.47 11.24 15.87
N LYS A 552 -40.21 11.68 14.85
CA LYS A 552 -40.05 13.04 14.30
C LYS A 552 -40.43 14.15 15.29
N ALA A 553 -41.42 13.90 16.15
CA ALA A 553 -41.79 14.84 17.21
C ALA A 553 -40.78 14.82 18.37
N ILE A 554 -40.14 13.68 18.64
CA ILE A 554 -39.01 13.60 19.59
C ILE A 554 -37.83 14.40 19.04
N GLN A 555 -37.43 14.15 17.79
CA GLN A 555 -36.35 14.87 17.11
C GLN A 555 -36.57 16.39 17.12
N SER A 556 -37.79 16.87 16.84
CA SER A 556 -38.06 18.31 16.81
C SER A 556 -38.00 18.99 18.18
N LYS A 557 -38.22 18.24 19.27
CA LYS A 557 -38.12 18.77 20.64
C LYS A 557 -36.75 18.53 21.28
N LEU A 558 -36.01 17.53 20.83
CA LEU A 558 -34.67 17.18 21.32
C LEU A 558 -33.63 17.13 20.18
N PRO A 559 -33.44 18.24 19.42
CA PRO A 559 -32.51 18.25 18.31
C PRO A 559 -31.06 18.00 18.74
N SER A 560 -30.69 18.37 19.96
CA SER A 560 -29.35 18.15 20.53
C SER A 560 -29.06 16.69 20.91
N ARG A 561 -30.10 15.83 20.96
CA ARG A 561 -29.97 14.40 21.24
C ARG A 561 -30.10 13.53 19.99
N THR A 562 -30.27 14.15 18.82
CA THR A 562 -30.30 13.43 17.55
C THR A 562 -28.88 13.29 17.02
N HIS A 563 -28.42 12.05 16.93
CA HIS A 563 -27.09 11.72 16.44
C HIS A 563 -27.09 11.57 14.92
N LYS A 564 -25.99 11.96 14.30
CA LYS A 564 -25.86 12.09 12.85
C LYS A 564 -24.66 11.32 12.32
N ILE A 565 -24.92 10.44 11.36
CA ILE A 565 -23.89 9.77 10.57
C ILE A 565 -23.93 10.33 9.16
N LEU A 566 -22.86 11.01 8.74
CA LEU A 566 -22.66 11.36 7.35
C LEU A 566 -21.96 10.17 6.65
N ILE A 567 -22.59 9.63 5.60
CA ILE A 567 -22.00 8.58 4.79
C ILE A 567 -21.77 9.05 3.36
N THR A 568 -20.61 8.71 2.81
CA THR A 568 -20.27 8.98 1.41
C THR A 568 -19.76 7.74 0.68
N LEU A 569 -20.03 7.67 -0.62
CA LEU A 569 -19.39 6.72 -1.54
C LEU A 569 -18.15 7.36 -2.14
N ALA A 570 -17.01 6.68 -2.05
CA ALA A 570 -15.79 7.10 -2.72
C ALA A 570 -16.08 7.35 -4.22
N PRO A 571 -15.83 8.57 -4.74
CA PRO A 571 -16.19 8.90 -6.10
C PRO A 571 -15.34 8.12 -7.09
N PHE A 572 -15.84 7.98 -8.32
CA PHE A 572 -14.98 7.51 -9.40
C PHE A 572 -13.92 8.57 -9.68
N GLN A 573 -12.66 8.17 -9.62
CA GLN A 573 -11.52 9.04 -9.87
C GLN A 573 -10.72 8.51 -11.06
N SER A 574 -10.33 9.42 -11.95
CA SER A 574 -9.36 9.06 -12.98
C SER A 574 -8.01 8.76 -12.33
N ARG A 575 -7.12 8.03 -13.02
CA ARG A 575 -5.78 7.73 -12.47
C ARG A 575 -4.90 8.96 -12.30
N LYS A 576 -5.20 10.03 -13.04
CA LYS A 576 -4.56 11.35 -12.92
C LYS A 576 -5.08 12.17 -11.74
N GLU A 577 -6.17 11.74 -11.11
CA GLU A 577 -6.71 12.42 -9.95
C GLU A 577 -6.16 11.76 -8.68
N HIS A 578 -5.69 12.57 -7.74
CA HIS A 578 -5.35 12.07 -6.42
C HIS A 578 -6.54 11.41 -5.75
N ARG A 579 -6.32 10.18 -5.27
CA ARG A 579 -7.34 9.43 -4.55
C ARG A 579 -7.72 10.18 -3.28
N ILE A 580 -9.01 10.46 -3.09
CA ILE A 580 -9.50 11.08 -1.86
C ILE A 580 -9.47 10.02 -0.76
N ASN A 581 -8.64 10.22 0.26
CA ASN A 581 -8.61 9.37 1.45
C ASN A 581 -9.67 9.84 2.46
N VAL A 582 -9.87 9.05 3.53
CA VAL A 582 -10.89 9.32 4.55
C VAL A 582 -10.63 10.65 5.26
N ALA A 583 -9.38 10.97 5.60
CA ALA A 583 -9.02 12.22 6.27
C ALA A 583 -9.30 13.45 5.39
N SER A 584 -8.94 13.41 4.10
CA SER A 584 -9.24 14.45 3.13
C SER A 584 -10.75 14.63 2.94
N ALA A 585 -11.51 13.53 2.92
CA ALA A 585 -12.96 13.58 2.84
C ALA A 585 -13.60 14.25 4.07
N ILE A 586 -13.16 13.88 5.27
CA ILE A 586 -13.63 14.50 6.53
C ILE A 586 -13.30 16.00 6.53
N ASN A 587 -12.04 16.35 6.25
CA ASN A 587 -11.58 17.75 6.26
C ASN A 587 -12.33 18.62 5.25
N TYR A 588 -12.71 18.07 4.11
CA TYR A 588 -13.55 18.75 3.15
C TYR A 588 -15.02 18.87 3.64
N LEU A 589 -15.65 17.76 4.02
CA LEU A 589 -17.08 17.71 4.31
C LEU A 589 -17.47 18.40 5.62
N LYS A 590 -16.59 18.40 6.64
CA LYS A 590 -16.83 19.09 7.92
C LYS A 590 -17.01 20.61 7.76
N ARG A 591 -16.51 21.18 6.66
CA ARG A 591 -16.66 22.62 6.34
C ARG A 591 -18.10 22.98 5.95
N TYR A 592 -18.91 21.98 5.59
CA TYR A 592 -20.22 22.16 5.00
C TYR A 592 -21.34 21.41 5.72
N TYR A 593 -21.02 20.42 6.54
CA TYR A 593 -22.00 19.54 7.16
C TYR A 593 -21.65 19.28 8.63
N SER A 594 -22.66 19.33 9.50
CA SER A 594 -22.54 18.90 10.90
C SER A 594 -22.92 17.43 11.05
N PHE A 595 -22.01 16.60 11.57
CA PHE A 595 -22.21 15.18 11.85
C PHE A 595 -21.36 14.71 13.03
N ASP A 596 -21.82 13.66 13.72
CA ASP A 596 -21.12 13.07 14.87
C ASP A 596 -20.23 11.89 14.46
N TYR A 597 -20.63 11.17 13.40
CA TYR A 597 -19.88 10.05 12.81
C TYR A 597 -19.75 10.22 11.30
N PHE A 598 -18.64 9.74 10.75
CA PHE A 598 -18.36 9.74 9.32
C PHE A 598 -18.07 8.33 8.79
N PHE A 599 -18.83 7.91 7.79
CA PHE A 599 -18.73 6.60 7.17
C PHE A 599 -18.29 6.76 5.70
N PHE A 600 -17.21 6.11 5.31
CA PHE A 600 -16.62 6.20 3.97
C PHE A 600 -16.63 4.84 3.28
N ALA A 601 -17.48 4.69 2.26
CA ALA A 601 -17.64 3.45 1.52
C ALA A 601 -16.71 3.42 0.29
N TRP A 602 -15.74 2.50 0.29
CA TRP A 602 -14.87 2.25 -0.86
C TRP A 602 -15.53 1.27 -1.83
N GLY A 603 -16.63 1.71 -2.44
CA GLY A 603 -17.54 0.79 -3.10
C GLY A 603 -18.13 -0.20 -2.11
N SER A 604 -18.30 -1.45 -2.53
CA SER A 604 -18.92 -2.51 -1.73
C SER A 604 -17.95 -3.31 -0.88
N SER A 605 -16.64 -3.14 -1.07
CA SER A 605 -15.63 -4.04 -0.51
C SER A 605 -15.10 -3.62 0.86
N LEU A 606 -15.19 -2.33 1.20
CA LEU A 606 -14.61 -1.79 2.43
C LEU A 606 -15.41 -0.57 2.92
N LEU A 607 -15.70 -0.53 4.21
CA LEU A 607 -16.31 0.60 4.90
C LEU A 607 -15.37 1.06 6.01
N THR A 608 -14.89 2.30 5.94
CA THR A 608 -14.07 2.91 6.99
C THR A 608 -14.91 3.92 7.75
N THR A 609 -14.82 3.91 9.08
CA THR A 609 -15.64 4.73 9.96
C THR A 609 -14.80 5.54 10.93
N ARG A 610 -15.28 6.73 11.28
CA ARG A 610 -14.68 7.63 12.27
C ARG A 610 -15.78 8.26 13.12
N ARG A 611 -15.56 8.33 14.43
CA ARG A 611 -16.25 9.26 15.32
C ARG A 611 -15.58 10.62 15.18
N PHE A 612 -16.38 11.66 15.01
CA PHE A 612 -15.91 13.03 14.84
C PHE A 612 -16.16 13.89 16.07
N LYS A 613 -17.22 13.59 16.81
CA LYS A 613 -17.54 14.24 18.08
C LYS A 613 -17.10 13.35 19.23
N ASP A 614 -16.01 13.71 19.90
CA ASP A 614 -15.39 12.87 20.92
C ASP A 614 -16.30 12.59 22.12
N GLU A 615 -17.21 13.51 22.45
CA GLU A 615 -18.15 13.32 23.54
C GLU A 615 -19.28 12.34 23.21
N ASP A 616 -19.48 12.01 21.93
CA ASP A 616 -20.53 11.11 21.50
C ASP A 616 -20.06 9.65 21.55
N THR A 617 -20.28 8.96 22.66
CA THR A 617 -19.91 7.54 22.79
C THR A 617 -21.05 6.58 22.45
N THR A 618 -22.10 7.04 21.75
CA THR A 618 -23.30 6.22 21.54
C THR A 618 -23.08 5.03 20.62
N ILE A 619 -22.14 5.10 19.68
CA ILE A 619 -21.71 3.96 18.86
C ILE A 619 -20.26 3.64 19.18
N ASN A 620 -20.03 2.47 19.78
CA ASN A 620 -18.72 1.85 19.80
C ASN A 620 -18.43 1.23 18.42
N LEU A 621 -17.58 1.88 17.61
CA LEU A 621 -17.29 1.43 16.25
C LEU A 621 -16.53 0.09 16.23
N SER A 622 -15.75 -0.23 17.26
CA SER A 622 -15.04 -1.51 17.38
C SER A 622 -16.00 -2.69 17.45
N GLU A 623 -17.13 -2.51 18.15
CA GLU A 623 -18.18 -3.53 18.30
C GLU A 623 -19.14 -3.55 17.10
N PHE A 624 -19.40 -2.38 16.51
CA PHE A 624 -20.34 -2.27 15.40
C PHE A 624 -19.77 -2.82 14.08
N MET A 625 -18.47 -2.68 13.83
CA MET A 625 -17.85 -3.17 12.58
C MET A 625 -17.99 -4.68 12.35
N PRO A 626 -17.80 -5.56 13.36
CA PRO A 626 -18.15 -6.99 13.25
C PRO A 626 -19.61 -7.27 12.89
N ILE A 627 -20.55 -6.42 13.34
CA ILE A 627 -21.98 -6.56 13.00
C ILE A 627 -22.22 -6.21 11.53
N MET A 628 -21.46 -5.26 10.99
CA MET A 628 -21.54 -4.82 9.60
C MET A 628 -20.81 -5.78 8.64
N GLY A 629 -19.67 -6.32 9.04
CA GLY A 629 -18.84 -7.23 8.25
C GLY A 629 -18.75 -8.62 8.88
N GLY A 630 -17.53 -9.11 9.12
CA GLY A 630 -17.25 -10.41 9.73
C GLY A 630 -16.52 -10.31 11.09
N PRO A 631 -16.27 -11.44 11.78
CA PRO A 631 -15.68 -11.46 13.13
C PRO A 631 -14.28 -10.84 13.26
N GLY A 632 -13.52 -10.80 12.15
CA GLY A 632 -12.19 -10.19 12.10
C GLY A 632 -12.19 -8.71 11.71
N ASP A 633 -13.36 -8.08 11.55
CA ASP A 633 -13.47 -6.64 11.35
C ASP A 633 -13.51 -5.91 12.70
N GLY A 634 -13.16 -4.62 12.74
CA GLY A 634 -13.01 -3.90 14.01
C GLY A 634 -12.06 -2.71 13.95
N GLY A 635 -11.55 -2.32 15.11
CA GLY A 635 -10.61 -1.21 15.30
C GLY A 635 -10.78 -0.58 16.68
N HIS A 636 -10.49 0.71 16.79
CA HIS A 636 -10.80 1.51 17.98
C HIS A 636 -12.28 1.87 18.03
N ALA A 637 -12.79 2.16 19.23
CA ALA A 637 -14.18 2.59 19.43
C ALA A 637 -14.52 3.88 18.66
N SER A 638 -13.53 4.74 18.40
CA SER A 638 -13.65 5.98 17.60
C SER A 638 -13.24 5.82 16.13
N ALA A 639 -12.61 4.71 15.74
CA ALA A 639 -12.06 4.52 14.40
C ALA A 639 -11.96 3.04 14.04
N ALA A 640 -12.82 2.56 13.16
CA ALA A 640 -12.86 1.15 12.79
C ALA A 640 -13.16 0.94 11.30
N THR A 641 -12.82 -0.25 10.80
CA THR A 641 -13.05 -0.63 9.40
C THR A 641 -13.68 -2.01 9.33
N CYS A 642 -14.53 -2.25 8.33
CA CYS A 642 -15.04 -3.58 8.03
C CYS A 642 -15.11 -3.88 6.54
N LYS A 643 -15.25 -5.16 6.21
CA LYS A 643 -15.58 -5.65 4.86
C LYS A 643 -17.04 -6.13 4.87
N PRO A 644 -18.01 -5.28 4.47
CA PRO A 644 -19.43 -5.68 4.45
C PRO A 644 -19.72 -7.03 3.76
N PRO A 645 -19.03 -7.41 2.65
CA PRO A 645 -19.24 -8.71 2.01
C PRO A 645 -18.84 -9.93 2.86
N SER A 646 -18.04 -9.74 3.92
CA SER A 646 -17.71 -10.82 4.86
C SER A 646 -18.86 -11.16 5.81
N ASN A 647 -19.92 -10.34 5.85
CA ASN A 647 -21.13 -10.65 6.59
C ASN A 647 -21.95 -11.73 5.88
N ALA A 648 -22.31 -12.82 6.58
CA ALA A 648 -23.11 -13.91 6.01
C ALA A 648 -24.51 -13.45 5.53
N ALA A 649 -25.06 -12.38 6.11
CA ALA A 649 -26.32 -11.77 5.72
C ALA A 649 -26.17 -10.65 4.66
N TRP A 650 -24.98 -10.47 4.07
CA TRP A 650 -24.72 -9.43 3.07
C TRP A 650 -25.60 -9.62 1.82
N PRO A 651 -26.43 -8.63 1.44
CA PRO A 651 -27.31 -8.74 0.28
C PRO A 651 -26.54 -8.43 -1.03
N ALA A 652 -25.66 -9.35 -1.43
CA ALA A 652 -24.76 -9.20 -2.58
C ALA A 652 -25.49 -8.84 -3.90
N HIS A 653 -26.71 -9.35 -4.10
CA HIS A 653 -27.53 -9.02 -5.27
C HIS A 653 -27.88 -7.53 -5.38
N ARG A 654 -27.89 -6.78 -4.26
CA ARG A 654 -28.17 -5.34 -4.23
C ARG A 654 -26.91 -4.51 -4.29
N PHE A 655 -25.86 -4.94 -3.58
CA PHE A 655 -24.73 -4.07 -3.26
C PHE A 655 -23.38 -4.56 -3.74
N SER A 656 -23.26 -5.72 -4.41
CA SER A 656 -21.98 -6.17 -4.99
C SER A 656 -21.34 -5.13 -5.92
N LYS A 657 -22.18 -4.35 -6.63
CA LYS A 657 -21.78 -3.20 -7.45
C LYS A 657 -22.39 -1.91 -6.90
N LEU A 658 -21.87 -1.43 -5.78
CA LEU A 658 -22.30 -0.15 -5.19
C LEU A 658 -21.96 1.02 -6.14
N ASN A 659 -22.95 1.86 -6.41
CA ASN A 659 -22.86 3.01 -7.30
C ASN A 659 -23.92 4.05 -6.91
N ARG A 660 -23.96 5.19 -7.61
CA ARG A 660 -24.89 6.29 -7.31
C ARG A 660 -26.37 5.91 -7.28
N HIS A 661 -26.79 4.88 -8.02
CA HIS A 661 -28.19 4.51 -8.15
C HIS A 661 -28.70 3.65 -6.99
N ASN A 662 -27.81 2.91 -6.31
CA ASN A 662 -28.17 2.07 -5.15
C ASN A 662 -27.51 2.54 -3.85
N PHE A 663 -26.85 3.71 -3.85
CA PHE A 663 -26.15 4.21 -2.66
C PHE A 663 -27.09 4.58 -1.51
N LEU A 664 -28.24 5.21 -1.79
CA LEU A 664 -29.23 5.51 -0.74
C LEU A 664 -29.82 4.23 -0.14
N ASP A 665 -30.03 3.18 -0.95
CA ASP A 665 -30.45 1.88 -0.46
C ASP A 665 -29.40 1.23 0.44
N TYR A 666 -28.13 1.45 0.14
CA TYR A 666 -27.01 1.00 0.97
C TYR A 666 -26.94 1.75 2.30
N ALA A 667 -27.16 3.07 2.30
CA ALA A 667 -27.30 3.84 3.54
C ALA A 667 -28.48 3.34 4.40
N ASN A 668 -29.61 2.99 3.77
CA ASN A 668 -30.74 2.36 4.47
C ASN A 668 -30.39 0.98 5.04
N TYR A 669 -29.59 0.19 4.33
CA TYR A 669 -29.08 -1.08 4.86
C TYR A 669 -28.24 -0.86 6.12
N ILE A 670 -27.30 0.09 6.09
CA ILE A 670 -26.48 0.44 7.26
C ILE A 670 -27.35 0.90 8.43
N ALA A 671 -28.33 1.77 8.18
CA ALA A 671 -29.28 2.20 9.21
C ALA A 671 -30.07 1.02 9.81
N GLY A 672 -30.49 0.06 8.98
CA GLY A 672 -31.10 -1.18 9.44
C GLY A 672 -30.19 -1.99 10.37
N ARG A 673 -28.89 -2.10 10.03
CA ARG A 673 -27.90 -2.79 10.87
C ARG A 673 -27.62 -2.06 12.19
N ILE A 674 -27.61 -0.74 12.20
CA ILE A 674 -27.55 0.07 13.44
C ILE A 674 -28.74 -0.26 14.33
N LYS A 675 -29.95 -0.28 13.76
CA LYS A 675 -31.17 -0.62 14.50
C LYS A 675 -31.17 -2.05 15.04
N GLU A 676 -30.76 -3.02 14.24
CA GLU A 676 -30.74 -4.43 14.65
C GLU A 676 -29.63 -4.72 15.67
N GLY A 677 -28.44 -4.18 15.44
CA GLY A 677 -27.23 -4.50 16.22
C GLY A 677 -27.08 -3.67 17.48
N LEU A 678 -27.34 -2.36 17.40
CA LEU A 678 -27.17 -1.42 18.51
C LEU A 678 -28.49 -1.02 19.16
N LYS A 679 -29.63 -1.48 18.62
CA LYS A 679 -30.98 -1.15 19.10
C LYS A 679 -31.34 0.33 19.05
N HIS A 680 -30.58 1.15 18.32
CA HIS A 680 -30.91 2.56 18.11
C HIS A 680 -32.11 2.72 17.17
N GLU A 681 -32.95 3.72 17.39
CA GLU A 681 -34.07 3.99 16.51
C GLU A 681 -33.68 4.97 15.41
N ILE A 682 -33.88 4.54 14.16
CA ILE A 682 -33.59 5.36 12.99
C ILE A 682 -34.72 6.36 12.78
N VAL A 683 -34.37 7.64 12.82
CA VAL A 683 -35.28 8.76 12.60
C VAL A 683 -35.43 9.05 11.11
N SER A 684 -34.31 9.13 10.40
CA SER A 684 -34.31 9.41 8.97
C SER A 684 -33.08 8.84 8.27
N VAL A 685 -33.25 8.50 6.98
CA VAL A 685 -32.16 8.25 6.03
C VAL A 685 -32.50 9.03 4.78
N ARG A 686 -31.65 9.98 4.41
CA ARG A 686 -31.88 10.85 3.24
C ARG A 686 -30.61 11.16 2.49
N SER A 687 -30.72 11.33 1.18
CA SER A 687 -29.64 11.91 0.37
C SER A 687 -29.41 13.36 0.77
N ILE A 688 -28.13 13.76 0.75
CA ILE A 688 -27.70 15.12 1.02
C ILE A 688 -27.22 15.74 -0.30
N THR A 689 -27.57 16.99 -0.52
CA THR A 689 -27.19 17.77 -1.70
C THR A 689 -26.46 19.05 -1.29
N ILE A 690 -25.94 19.78 -2.27
CA ILE A 690 -25.30 21.10 -2.05
C ILE A 690 -26.29 22.10 -1.40
N LYS A 691 -27.60 21.92 -1.56
CA LYS A 691 -28.61 22.79 -0.93
C LYS A 691 -28.72 22.58 0.58
N ASP A 692 -28.25 21.43 1.07
CA ASP A 692 -28.28 21.05 2.47
C ASP A 692 -27.00 21.46 3.21
N ARG A 693 -26.10 22.22 2.57
CA ARG A 693 -24.89 22.72 3.23
C ARG A 693 -25.30 23.63 4.39
N ASP A 694 -24.85 23.26 5.58
CA ASP A 694 -24.83 24.15 6.72
C ASP A 694 -23.78 25.22 6.39
N ILE A 695 -24.21 26.47 6.15
CA ILE A 695 -23.26 27.59 6.06
C ILE A 695 -22.79 27.86 7.49
N ILE A 696 -21.93 26.98 8.01
CA ILE A 696 -21.15 27.24 9.20
C ILE A 696 -20.29 28.43 8.83
N GLY A 697 -20.40 29.52 9.59
CA GLY A 697 -19.77 30.81 9.33
C GLY A 697 -18.24 30.79 9.40
N TYR A 698 -17.59 29.96 8.59
CA TYR A 698 -16.18 30.10 8.24
C TYR A 698 -16.04 31.41 7.48
N SER A 699 -15.68 32.44 8.25
CA SER A 699 -15.25 33.74 7.78
C SER A 699 -14.38 33.59 6.53
N SER A 700 -14.86 34.13 5.42
CA SER A 700 -14.19 34.16 4.12
C SER A 700 -12.91 35.01 4.08
N ASN A 701 -12.24 35.22 5.22
CA ASN A 701 -11.10 36.13 5.39
C ASN A 701 -9.74 35.43 5.56
N LYS A 702 -9.50 34.28 4.92
CA LYS A 702 -8.13 33.74 4.76
C LYS A 702 -7.96 32.96 3.44
N ARG A 703 -8.27 33.59 2.29
CA ARG A 703 -7.75 33.15 0.99
C ARG A 703 -6.78 34.21 0.47
N ARG A 704 -5.49 33.93 0.60
CA ARG A 704 -4.41 34.56 -0.16
C ARG A 704 -3.61 33.44 -0.82
#